data_AF-A0A522DDZ4-F1
#
_entry.id   AF-A0A522DDZ4-F1
#
_cell.length_a   1.000
_cell.length_b   1.000
_cell.length_c   1.000
_cell.angle_alpha   90.00
_cell.angle_beta   90.00
_cell.angle_gamma   90.00
#
_symmetry.space_group_name_H-M   'P 1'
#
loop_
_entity.id
_entity.type
_entity.pdbx_description
1 polymer ?
#
loop_
_entity_poly.entity_id
_entity_poly.type
_entity_poly.pdbx_seq_one_letter_code
_entity_poly.pdbx_strand_id
1 'polypeptide(L)'
;SNFWGKGFQWLKAKNLQKGDRLFIYLAGHGDAIDEDQFFFLGYDCNPGGDKNNYLAGGAIQLFNLKKKIAAETTKGVDVFFIMDACRSSELPGGLPGQNFLNSAVSEKKAGEIIMLATAAGQESLEDASLGTGHGLFTYYLVDGLAGTADSIGTLDNKISFLEIQTYVNKNVPTAAQQKFKRNQQPYFCCNENSDKVVGIVDTAYFSNWLKIKMQQRKGPGNYFRGNFTNPVPFTRIDTTVIETYNLFYKAIKNNNITGKASAEYYYDQLDKKFPGDPYTLDAKSTLAVEYIKNAQEKVNRFITCDNATSMAEKKECLEAGARLEKAIGILEEYDPDYANSLMSNMYFLKASGIDNTNTAIQNAYAAYAFAPDAAYINNSLANLHLQNNRADSAAFYARKAVEIAPNWRCGYTTLALAYKALNLPDSASKYQQKSAAPDPTQPVAIRKVAKQKESRKIQVGGVTGGGISKMNPSYSNWDQRNINYNDSLNSITANNGTKYDIGLFCQINISKTVAWRPSILLTFENGDVVYDRKSTTGGPSFKETIKIQTTSINLALPLIFKLSEKNIAPFLSFGPTISYLMKQNAASSSKLPLKSFAMLGDAGLGVDIGLQKAGFILSPEFKFSSTFTDTKENANNLYTNTLSSLKRQAFVFSIYLRQR
;
A
#
# COMPACT_ATOMS: atom_id res chain seq x y z
N SER A 1 16.53 -20.91 -4.79
CA SER A 1 16.19 -22.16 -4.05
C SER A 1 17.40 -23.03 -3.69
N ASN A 2 18.31 -23.37 -4.62
CA ASN A 2 19.46 -24.25 -4.37
C ASN A 2 20.35 -23.83 -3.19
N PHE A 3 20.69 -22.54 -3.11
CA PHE A 3 21.54 -22.00 -2.05
C PHE A 3 20.94 -22.26 -0.66
N TRP A 4 19.69 -21.82 -0.45
CA TRP A 4 18.99 -21.98 0.82
C TRP A 4 18.52 -23.42 1.11
N GLY A 5 18.12 -24.18 0.09
CA GLY A 5 17.68 -25.57 0.24
C GLY A 5 18.86 -26.52 0.40
N LYS A 6 19.43 -26.95 -0.74
CA LYS A 6 20.54 -27.92 -0.77
C LYS A 6 21.77 -27.44 0.00
N GLY A 7 22.17 -26.19 -0.19
CA GLY A 7 23.39 -25.64 0.40
C GLY A 7 23.36 -25.66 1.93
N PHE A 8 22.28 -25.18 2.55
CA PHE A 8 22.16 -25.17 4.01
C PHE A 8 21.78 -26.51 4.62
N GLN A 9 21.09 -27.39 3.88
CA GLN A 9 20.96 -28.78 4.32
C GLN A 9 22.31 -29.49 4.35
N TRP A 10 23.13 -29.31 3.31
CA TRP A 10 24.51 -29.82 3.29
C TRP A 10 25.31 -29.25 4.46
N LEU A 11 25.22 -27.94 4.71
CA LEU A 11 25.92 -27.28 5.82
C LEU A 11 25.49 -27.85 7.17
N LYS A 12 24.19 -28.03 7.40
CA LYS A 12 23.65 -28.64 8.62
C LYS A 12 24.16 -30.07 8.80
N ALA A 13 24.19 -30.86 7.73
CA ALA A 13 24.69 -32.24 7.75
C ALA A 13 26.20 -32.33 8.05
N LYS A 14 26.98 -31.30 7.70
CA LYS A 14 28.41 -31.22 8.07
C LYS A 14 28.64 -31.01 9.55
N ASN A 15 27.67 -30.42 10.27
CA ASN A 15 27.73 -30.18 11.72
C ASN A 15 29.08 -29.55 12.12
N LEU A 16 29.41 -28.42 11.51
CA LEU A 16 30.70 -27.75 11.69
C LEU A 16 31.00 -27.46 13.17
N GLN A 17 32.25 -27.64 13.55
CA GLN A 17 32.77 -27.49 14.90
C GLN A 17 33.82 -26.37 14.98
N LYS A 18 34.17 -26.00 16.20
CA LYS A 18 35.24 -25.01 16.45
C LYS A 18 36.53 -25.40 15.72
N GLY A 19 37.09 -24.46 14.96
CA GLY A 19 38.32 -24.67 14.18
C GLY A 19 38.08 -25.14 12.74
N ASP A 20 36.87 -25.55 12.38
CA ASP A 20 36.51 -25.79 10.98
C ASP A 20 36.50 -24.48 10.19
N ARG A 21 36.69 -24.58 8.87
CA ARG A 21 36.66 -23.44 7.96
C ARG A 21 35.49 -23.56 6.99
N LEU A 22 34.71 -22.50 6.86
CA LEU A 22 33.60 -22.38 5.92
C LEU A 22 33.86 -21.25 4.94
N PHE A 23 33.91 -21.57 3.65
CA PHE A 23 33.97 -20.56 2.59
C PHE A 23 32.59 -20.42 1.93
N ILE A 24 32.02 -19.23 1.97
CA ILE A 24 30.79 -18.88 1.25
C ILE A 24 31.20 -17.92 0.14
N TYR A 25 31.14 -18.40 -1.11
CA TYR A 25 31.54 -17.65 -2.28
C TYR A 25 30.34 -17.41 -3.19
N LEU A 26 30.02 -16.14 -3.48
CA LEU A 26 28.94 -15.73 -4.37
C LEU A 26 29.52 -14.90 -5.52
N ALA A 27 29.22 -15.24 -6.78
CA ALA A 27 29.63 -14.46 -7.95
C ALA A 27 28.47 -14.30 -8.93
N GLY A 28 28.13 -13.06 -9.27
CA GLY A 28 26.97 -12.73 -10.09
C GLY A 28 26.44 -11.30 -9.86
N HIS A 29 25.15 -11.09 -10.11
CA HIS A 29 24.55 -9.77 -9.96
C HIS A 29 24.21 -9.46 -8.49
N GLY A 30 24.52 -8.23 -8.09
CA GLY A 30 24.13 -7.66 -6.80
C GLY A 30 23.39 -6.36 -7.02
N ASP A 31 22.34 -6.13 -6.24
CA ASP A 31 21.57 -4.89 -6.25
C ASP A 31 20.95 -4.62 -4.87
N ALA A 32 20.50 -3.39 -4.65
CA ALA A 32 19.91 -2.98 -3.37
C ALA A 32 18.60 -2.21 -3.56
N ILE A 33 17.61 -2.56 -2.75
CA ILE A 33 16.37 -1.77 -2.65
C ILE A 33 16.67 -0.44 -1.97
N ASP A 34 17.39 -0.50 -0.85
CA ASP A 34 17.85 0.63 -0.06
C ASP A 34 19.14 0.27 0.70
N GLU A 35 19.58 1.14 1.61
CA GLU A 35 20.80 0.99 2.40
C GLU A 35 20.83 -0.26 3.29
N ASP A 36 19.66 -0.73 3.70
CA ASP A 36 19.49 -1.85 4.63
C ASP A 36 19.12 -3.17 3.93
N GLN A 37 18.84 -3.11 2.62
CA GLN A 37 18.37 -4.26 1.85
C GLN A 37 19.20 -4.50 0.58
N PHE A 38 20.34 -5.17 0.78
CA PHE A 38 21.17 -5.70 -0.30
C PHE A 38 20.82 -7.15 -0.66
N PHE A 39 20.80 -7.44 -1.96
CA PHE A 39 20.44 -8.73 -2.52
C PHE A 39 21.49 -9.22 -3.51
N PHE A 40 21.87 -10.49 -3.38
CA PHE A 40 22.52 -11.22 -4.46
C PHE A 40 21.43 -11.88 -5.32
N LEU A 41 21.42 -11.59 -6.62
CA LEU A 41 20.34 -11.99 -7.52
C LEU A 41 20.65 -13.36 -8.13
N GLY A 42 19.80 -14.35 -7.83
CA GLY A 42 19.85 -15.66 -8.47
C GLY A 42 19.30 -15.62 -9.89
N TYR A 43 19.55 -16.69 -10.66
CA TYR A 43 19.10 -16.80 -12.05
C TYR A 43 17.57 -16.78 -12.22
N ASP A 44 16.84 -17.14 -11.17
CA ASP A 44 15.38 -17.18 -11.08
C ASP A 44 14.78 -15.89 -10.50
N CYS A 45 15.60 -14.88 -10.19
CA CYS A 45 15.16 -13.57 -9.74
C CYS A 45 14.60 -12.75 -10.91
N ASN A 46 13.37 -12.26 -10.79
CA ASN A 46 12.78 -11.35 -11.76
C ASN A 46 12.01 -10.21 -11.06
N PRO A 47 12.55 -8.97 -11.07
CA PRO A 47 11.89 -7.83 -10.43
C PRO A 47 10.72 -7.23 -11.25
N GLY A 48 10.47 -7.66 -12.49
CA GLY A 48 9.41 -7.09 -13.33
C GLY A 48 9.57 -5.59 -13.60
N GLY A 49 10.81 -5.10 -13.63
CA GLY A 49 11.13 -3.68 -13.83
C GLY A 49 11.13 -2.83 -12.56
N ASP A 50 10.92 -3.41 -11.36
CA ASP A 50 11.01 -2.69 -10.09
C ASP A 50 11.75 -3.51 -9.02
N LYS A 51 12.86 -2.96 -8.51
CA LYS A 51 13.70 -3.61 -7.49
C LYS A 51 12.96 -4.00 -6.20
N ASN A 52 11.86 -3.32 -5.85
CA ASN A 52 11.06 -3.68 -4.67
C ASN A 52 10.43 -5.08 -4.79
N ASN A 53 10.39 -5.67 -5.99
CA ASN A 53 9.93 -7.04 -6.19
C ASN A 53 10.99 -8.12 -5.92
N TYR A 54 12.24 -7.78 -5.54
CA TYR A 54 13.23 -8.80 -5.13
C TYR A 54 12.76 -9.65 -3.95
N LEU A 55 11.86 -9.10 -3.12
CA LEU A 55 11.23 -9.79 -2.00
C LEU A 55 10.30 -10.94 -2.43
N ALA A 56 9.91 -11.00 -3.71
CA ALA A 56 9.08 -12.09 -4.22
C ALA A 56 9.84 -13.42 -4.39
N GLY A 57 11.17 -13.40 -4.29
CA GLY A 57 12.03 -14.58 -4.32
C GLY A 57 13.04 -14.58 -5.47
N GLY A 58 13.77 -15.69 -5.60
CA GLY A 58 14.91 -15.81 -6.54
C GLY A 58 16.17 -15.03 -6.13
N ALA A 59 16.13 -14.24 -5.06
CA ALA A 59 17.27 -13.50 -4.53
C ALA A 59 17.74 -14.02 -3.15
N ILE A 60 19.00 -13.76 -2.82
CA ILE A 60 19.61 -14.01 -1.51
C ILE A 60 19.71 -12.65 -0.81
N GLN A 61 18.84 -12.41 0.16
CA GLN A 61 18.94 -11.22 1.00
C GLN A 61 20.12 -11.37 1.96
N LEU A 62 21.05 -10.42 1.92
CA LEU A 62 22.31 -10.54 2.64
C LEU A 62 22.11 -10.52 4.17
N PHE A 63 21.10 -9.80 4.66
CA PHE A 63 20.72 -9.83 6.07
C PHE A 63 20.45 -11.26 6.58
N ASN A 64 19.66 -12.05 5.83
CA ASN A 64 19.35 -13.43 6.20
C ASN A 64 20.58 -14.32 6.14
N LEU A 65 21.48 -14.08 5.17
CA LEU A 65 22.75 -14.81 5.07
C LEU A 65 23.67 -14.50 6.25
N LYS A 66 23.79 -13.22 6.63
CA LYS A 66 24.60 -12.78 7.77
C LYS A 66 24.09 -13.37 9.09
N LYS A 67 22.78 -13.52 9.28
CA LYS A 67 22.20 -14.24 10.43
C LYS A 67 22.69 -15.69 10.50
N LYS A 68 22.76 -16.38 9.37
CA LYS A 68 23.26 -17.77 9.33
C LYS A 68 24.77 -17.86 9.50
N ILE A 69 25.51 -16.91 8.93
CA ILE A 69 26.95 -16.76 9.17
C ILE A 69 27.21 -16.60 10.68
N ALA A 70 26.47 -15.72 11.35
CA ALA A 70 26.59 -15.50 12.79
C ALA A 70 26.40 -16.78 13.60
N ALA A 71 25.46 -17.65 13.19
CA ALA A 71 25.21 -18.91 13.85
C ALA A 71 26.41 -19.88 13.75
N GLU A 72 27.13 -19.87 12.63
CA GLU A 72 28.34 -20.69 12.46
C GLU A 72 29.55 -20.08 13.17
N THR A 73 29.76 -18.77 13.08
CA THR A 73 30.88 -18.08 13.75
C THR A 73 30.78 -18.21 15.27
N THR A 74 29.58 -18.21 15.85
CA THR A 74 29.35 -18.42 17.29
C THR A 74 29.81 -19.80 17.77
N LYS A 75 29.85 -20.81 16.89
CA LYS A 75 30.41 -22.14 17.20
C LYS A 75 31.95 -22.14 17.20
N GLY A 76 32.58 -21.03 16.82
CA GLY A 76 34.02 -20.93 16.62
C GLY A 76 34.49 -21.46 15.26
N VAL A 77 33.60 -21.52 14.27
CA VAL A 77 33.93 -21.82 12.87
C VAL A 77 34.52 -20.58 12.22
N ASP A 78 35.61 -20.75 11.49
CA ASP A 78 36.22 -19.71 10.69
C ASP A 78 35.46 -19.53 9.37
N VAL A 79 34.55 -18.55 9.35
CA VAL A 79 33.76 -18.25 8.15
C VAL A 79 34.45 -17.19 7.29
N PHE A 80 34.62 -17.50 6.01
CA PHE A 80 35.10 -16.59 4.96
C PHE A 80 33.93 -16.30 4.01
N PHE A 81 33.46 -15.05 4.01
CA PHE A 81 32.42 -14.59 3.11
C PHE A 81 33.03 -13.80 1.96
N ILE A 82 32.88 -14.32 0.74
CA ILE A 82 33.46 -13.77 -0.47
C ILE A 82 32.34 -13.46 -1.46
N MET A 83 32.28 -12.24 -1.96
CA MET A 83 31.24 -11.82 -2.90
C MET A 83 31.83 -11.02 -4.07
N ASP A 84 31.71 -11.59 -5.27
CA ASP A 84 32.00 -10.94 -6.55
C ASP A 84 30.71 -10.47 -7.23
N ALA A 85 30.23 -9.31 -6.82
CA ALA A 85 29.00 -8.72 -7.34
C ALA A 85 29.07 -7.18 -7.35
N CYS A 86 28.29 -6.55 -8.23
CA CYS A 86 28.11 -5.11 -8.24
C CYS A 86 27.48 -4.62 -6.93
N ARG A 87 27.90 -3.44 -6.47
CA ARG A 87 27.42 -2.78 -5.24
C ARG A 87 27.05 -1.31 -5.49
N SER A 88 26.78 -0.97 -6.75
CA SER A 88 26.52 0.41 -7.21
C SER A 88 25.30 1.05 -6.55
N SER A 89 24.26 0.27 -6.24
CA SER A 89 23.01 0.75 -5.64
C SER A 89 22.98 0.72 -4.12
N GLU A 90 24.05 0.26 -3.44
CA GLU A 90 24.03 0.01 -1.99
C GLU A 90 24.09 1.31 -1.14
N LEU A 91 24.43 2.46 -1.74
CA LEU A 91 24.45 3.77 -1.07
C LEU A 91 23.42 4.73 -1.69
N PRO A 92 22.75 5.60 -0.89
CA PRO A 92 21.76 6.55 -1.38
C PRO A 92 22.43 7.57 -2.28
N GLY A 93 21.94 7.73 -3.51
CA GLY A 93 22.52 8.70 -4.44
C GLY A 93 23.88 8.28 -5.01
N GLY A 94 24.36 7.05 -4.76
CA GLY A 94 25.62 6.53 -5.30
C GLY A 94 26.87 7.10 -4.61
N LEU A 95 27.98 7.24 -5.37
CA LEU A 95 29.23 7.86 -4.90
C LEU A 95 29.05 9.22 -4.17
N PRO A 96 28.15 10.13 -4.59
CA PRO A 96 27.85 11.38 -3.88
C PRO A 96 27.22 11.24 -2.48
N GLY A 97 26.72 10.06 -2.11
CA GLY A 97 26.00 9.79 -0.85
C GLY A 97 26.87 9.40 0.35
N GLN A 98 28.20 9.49 0.24
CA GLN A 98 29.16 9.10 1.29
C GLN A 98 29.14 10.03 2.53
N ASN A 99 27.99 10.25 3.16
CA ASN A 99 27.98 10.77 4.51
C ASN A 99 28.35 9.63 5.48
N PHE A 100 29.37 9.92 6.29
CA PHE A 100 30.24 9.03 7.09
C PHE A 100 29.57 8.15 8.18
N LEU A 101 28.24 7.96 8.18
CA LEU A 101 27.51 7.35 9.31
C LEU A 101 26.82 6.01 9.02
N ASN A 102 26.60 5.62 7.76
CA ASN A 102 25.90 4.37 7.44
C ASN A 102 26.86 3.36 6.78
N SER A 103 27.25 2.32 7.52
CA SER A 103 28.01 1.19 6.96
C SER A 103 27.08 0.33 6.09
N ALA A 104 27.48 0.08 4.85
CA ALA A 104 26.77 -0.81 3.93
C ALA A 104 26.49 -2.19 4.56
N VAL A 105 25.32 -2.78 4.32
CA VAL A 105 24.92 -4.07 4.93
C VAL A 105 25.90 -5.18 4.65
N SER A 106 26.50 -5.21 3.46
CA SER A 106 27.51 -6.19 3.11
C SER A 106 28.80 -6.07 3.93
N GLU A 107 29.09 -4.88 4.46
CA GLU A 107 30.25 -4.57 5.29
C GLU A 107 30.00 -4.75 6.79
N LYS A 108 28.72 -4.84 7.22
CA LYS A 108 28.35 -5.19 8.61
C LYS A 108 28.86 -6.60 8.94
N LYS A 109 29.70 -6.72 9.98
CA LYS A 109 30.32 -7.99 10.40
C LYS A 109 29.32 -8.85 11.19
N ALA A 110 29.33 -10.16 10.95
CA ALA A 110 28.67 -11.19 11.74
C ALA A 110 29.67 -12.22 12.33
N GLY A 111 30.95 -11.84 12.44
CA GLY A 111 32.06 -12.66 12.94
C GLY A 111 32.92 -13.31 11.85
N GLU A 112 32.57 -13.13 10.58
CA GLU A 112 33.27 -13.65 9.42
C GLU A 112 34.39 -12.73 8.92
N ILE A 113 35.29 -13.30 8.13
CA ILE A 113 36.27 -12.59 7.31
C ILE A 113 35.61 -12.27 5.97
N ILE A 114 35.58 -10.99 5.60
CA ILE A 114 34.86 -10.52 4.41
C ILE A 114 35.85 -10.15 3.30
N MET A 115 35.59 -10.64 2.08
CA MET A 115 36.29 -10.23 0.86
C MET A 115 35.26 -9.88 -0.23
N LEU A 116 35.09 -8.60 -0.53
CA LEU A 116 34.15 -8.12 -1.54
C LEU A 116 34.91 -7.59 -2.75
N ALA A 117 34.40 -7.87 -3.94
CA ALA A 117 35.02 -7.43 -5.19
C ALA A 117 35.10 -5.92 -5.35
N THR A 118 34.22 -5.19 -4.68
CA THR A 118 34.09 -3.74 -4.77
C THR A 118 33.76 -3.14 -3.40
N ALA A 119 34.11 -1.87 -3.22
CA ALA A 119 33.58 -1.03 -2.16
C ALA A 119 32.13 -0.64 -2.47
N ALA A 120 31.39 -0.20 -1.45
CA ALA A 120 30.02 0.27 -1.63
C ALA A 120 29.94 1.38 -2.71
N GLY A 121 28.95 1.30 -3.59
CA GLY A 121 28.74 2.25 -4.69
C GLY A 121 29.55 1.99 -5.97
N GLN A 122 30.25 0.85 -6.10
CA GLN A 122 31.06 0.53 -7.27
C GLN A 122 30.59 -0.74 -8.03
N GLU A 123 30.94 -0.80 -9.32
CA GLU A 123 30.66 -1.93 -10.21
C GLU A 123 31.76 -3.00 -10.11
N SER A 124 31.37 -4.28 -10.17
CA SER A 124 32.34 -5.37 -10.33
C SER A 124 32.47 -5.71 -11.81
N LEU A 125 33.71 -5.75 -12.31
CA LEU A 125 34.01 -5.92 -13.72
C LEU A 125 34.28 -7.39 -14.05
N GLU A 126 33.90 -7.82 -15.25
CA GLU A 126 34.17 -9.15 -15.79
C GLU A 126 34.56 -9.06 -17.27
N ASP A 127 35.33 -10.03 -17.75
CA ASP A 127 35.76 -10.05 -19.15
C ASP A 127 36.18 -11.44 -19.61
N ALA A 128 35.78 -11.82 -20.82
CA ALA A 128 36.05 -13.14 -21.41
C ALA A 128 37.55 -13.50 -21.46
N SER A 129 38.44 -12.52 -21.54
CA SER A 129 39.90 -12.73 -21.57
C SER A 129 40.55 -12.83 -20.19
N LEU A 130 39.82 -12.62 -19.10
CA LEU A 130 40.33 -12.85 -17.74
C LEU A 130 40.16 -14.33 -17.38
N GLY A 131 41.24 -15.11 -17.56
CA GLY A 131 41.22 -16.56 -17.46
C GLY A 131 40.40 -17.18 -18.59
N THR A 132 39.09 -17.32 -18.37
CA THR A 132 38.08 -17.82 -19.33
C THR A 132 36.71 -17.17 -19.08
N GLY A 133 36.67 -15.89 -18.70
CA GLY A 133 35.44 -15.18 -18.34
C GLY A 133 35.23 -14.99 -16.83
N HIS A 134 36.31 -14.85 -16.06
CA HIS A 134 36.20 -14.52 -14.63
C HIS A 134 35.85 -13.04 -14.40
N GLY A 135 35.24 -12.77 -13.25
CA GLY A 135 35.28 -11.43 -12.65
C GLY A 135 36.72 -11.01 -12.35
N LEU A 136 37.01 -9.71 -12.46
CA LEU A 136 38.33 -9.14 -12.27
C LEU A 136 38.86 -9.42 -10.86
N PHE A 137 38.00 -9.27 -9.85
CA PHE A 137 38.32 -9.64 -8.48
C PHE A 137 38.58 -11.14 -8.35
N THR A 138 37.66 -11.99 -8.84
CA THR A 138 37.83 -13.45 -8.83
C THR A 138 39.19 -13.87 -9.40
N TYR A 139 39.55 -13.32 -10.56
CA TYR A 139 40.79 -13.66 -11.25
C TYR A 139 42.02 -13.43 -10.37
N TYR A 140 42.14 -12.24 -9.77
CA TYR A 140 43.27 -11.92 -8.90
C TYR A 140 43.21 -12.60 -7.53
N LEU A 141 42.01 -12.89 -7.02
CA LEU A 141 41.86 -13.66 -5.79
C LEU A 141 42.38 -15.10 -5.97
N VAL A 142 41.96 -15.78 -7.03
CA VAL A 142 42.42 -17.15 -7.35
C VAL A 142 43.91 -17.15 -7.65
N ASP A 143 44.41 -16.19 -8.42
CA ASP A 143 45.84 -16.06 -8.73
C ASP A 143 46.68 -15.85 -7.47
N GLY A 144 46.20 -15.03 -6.53
CA GLY A 144 46.80 -14.82 -5.22
C GLY A 144 46.85 -16.11 -4.40
N LEU A 145 45.70 -16.76 -4.23
CA LEU A 145 45.54 -17.99 -3.45
C LEU A 145 46.29 -19.19 -4.07
N ALA A 146 46.50 -19.20 -5.39
CA ALA A 146 47.29 -20.22 -6.07
C ALA A 146 48.77 -20.17 -5.69
N GLY A 147 49.26 -19.06 -5.13
CA GLY A 147 50.64 -18.91 -4.64
C GLY A 147 51.30 -17.58 -4.97
N THR A 148 50.71 -16.73 -5.82
CA THR A 148 51.37 -15.45 -6.15
C THR A 148 51.41 -14.50 -4.95
N ALA A 149 50.45 -14.59 -4.03
CA ALA A 149 50.40 -13.73 -2.86
C ALA A 149 51.48 -14.08 -1.81
N ASP A 150 52.03 -15.30 -1.80
CA ASP A 150 53.13 -15.75 -0.89
C ASP A 150 54.44 -14.99 -1.16
N SER A 151 54.55 -14.34 -2.32
CA SER A 151 55.69 -13.46 -2.64
C SER A 151 55.63 -12.11 -1.91
N ILE A 152 54.51 -11.80 -1.25
CA ILE A 152 54.35 -10.62 -0.40
C ILE A 152 54.73 -11.05 1.01
N GLY A 153 55.60 -10.30 1.70
CA GLY A 153 55.96 -10.66 3.07
C GLY A 153 56.94 -11.84 3.13
N THR A 154 56.57 -12.91 3.84
CA THR A 154 57.47 -14.04 4.12
C THR A 154 57.10 -15.21 3.22
N LEU A 155 58.04 -15.62 2.36
CA LEU A 155 57.85 -16.79 1.51
C LEU A 155 57.90 -18.07 2.33
N ASP A 156 56.74 -18.62 2.70
CA ASP A 156 56.62 -19.79 3.57
C ASP A 156 55.65 -20.88 3.07
N ASN A 157 55.18 -20.75 1.81
CA ASN A 157 54.16 -21.59 1.18
C ASN A 157 52.79 -21.54 1.88
N LYS A 158 52.49 -20.45 2.59
CA LYS A 158 51.17 -20.17 3.14
C LYS A 158 50.72 -18.80 2.64
N ILE A 159 49.41 -18.63 2.55
CA ILE A 159 48.82 -17.35 2.20
C ILE A 159 48.09 -16.84 3.43
N SER A 160 48.64 -15.83 4.09
CA SER A 160 47.98 -15.08 5.15
C SER A 160 46.90 -14.15 4.60
N PHE A 161 46.00 -13.70 5.47
CA PHE A 161 44.95 -12.75 5.08
C PHE A 161 45.55 -11.42 4.61
N LEU A 162 46.61 -10.94 5.26
CA LEU A 162 47.31 -9.72 4.88
C LEU A 162 47.95 -9.82 3.49
N GLU A 163 48.54 -10.96 3.15
CA GLU A 163 49.16 -11.20 1.84
C GLU A 163 48.13 -11.19 0.72
N ILE A 164 47.02 -11.93 0.87
CA ILE A 164 45.98 -11.94 -0.15
C ILE A 164 45.28 -10.58 -0.27
N GLN A 165 45.03 -9.90 0.85
CA GLN A 165 44.48 -8.54 0.87
C GLN A 165 45.40 -7.58 0.11
N THR A 166 46.70 -7.59 0.40
CA THR A 166 47.69 -6.73 -0.25
C THR A 166 47.81 -7.04 -1.74
N TYR A 167 47.82 -8.32 -2.10
CA TYR A 167 47.88 -8.76 -3.49
C TYR A 167 46.69 -8.23 -4.30
N VAL A 168 45.47 -8.47 -3.78
CA VAL A 168 44.24 -8.12 -4.49
C VAL A 168 44.04 -6.61 -4.54
N ASN A 169 44.28 -5.88 -3.44
CA ASN A 169 44.17 -4.41 -3.38
C ASN A 169 45.19 -3.69 -4.28
N LYS A 170 46.33 -4.32 -4.59
CA LYS A 170 47.30 -3.77 -5.53
C LYS A 170 46.88 -3.99 -6.98
N ASN A 171 46.47 -5.21 -7.30
CA ASN A 171 46.33 -5.62 -8.70
C ASN A 171 44.96 -5.27 -9.30
N VAL A 172 43.87 -5.41 -8.54
CA VAL A 172 42.51 -5.18 -9.08
C VAL A 172 42.29 -3.72 -9.50
N PRO A 173 42.57 -2.69 -8.67
CA PRO A 173 42.37 -1.30 -9.08
C PRO A 173 43.25 -0.92 -10.28
N THR A 174 44.49 -1.40 -10.29
CA THR A 174 45.43 -1.19 -11.40
C THR A 174 44.89 -1.76 -12.71
N ALA A 175 44.41 -3.01 -12.69
CA ALA A 175 43.86 -3.67 -13.86
C ALA A 175 42.53 -3.05 -14.31
N ALA A 176 41.66 -2.67 -13.37
CA ALA A 176 40.41 -1.98 -13.63
C ALA A 176 40.65 -0.67 -14.40
N GLN A 177 41.59 0.14 -13.92
CA GLN A 177 41.94 1.41 -14.55
C GLN A 177 42.64 1.22 -15.90
N GLN A 178 43.55 0.25 -16.02
CA GLN A 178 44.31 0.05 -17.26
C GLN A 178 43.44 -0.51 -18.38
N LYS A 179 42.69 -1.58 -18.11
CA LYS A 179 41.94 -2.35 -19.11
C LYS A 179 40.54 -1.79 -19.38
N PHE A 180 39.83 -1.34 -18.34
CA PHE A 180 38.41 -0.98 -18.45
C PHE A 180 38.14 0.53 -18.33
N LYS A 181 39.14 1.34 -17.90
CA LYS A 181 38.95 2.77 -17.60
C LYS A 181 37.79 2.97 -16.59
N ARG A 182 37.71 2.09 -15.61
CA ARG A 182 36.69 2.04 -14.55
C ARG A 182 37.38 1.90 -13.20
N ASN A 183 36.70 2.34 -12.14
CA ASN A 183 37.15 2.14 -10.77
C ASN A 183 36.57 0.84 -10.21
N GLN A 184 37.42 0.01 -9.62
CA GLN A 184 37.02 -1.16 -8.84
C GLN A 184 38.03 -1.32 -7.69
N GLN A 185 37.58 -0.98 -6.49
CA GLN A 185 38.37 -1.09 -5.26
C GLN A 185 37.82 -2.25 -4.43
N PRO A 186 38.56 -3.36 -4.29
CA PRO A 186 38.14 -4.44 -3.41
C PRO A 186 38.01 -3.98 -1.95
N TYR A 187 37.07 -4.57 -1.23
CA TYR A 187 36.90 -4.35 0.20
C TYR A 187 37.26 -5.63 0.96
N PHE A 188 38.23 -5.51 1.86
CA PHE A 188 38.67 -6.60 2.73
C PHE A 188 38.42 -6.19 4.17
N CYS A 189 37.67 -7.00 4.89
CA CYS A 189 37.45 -6.79 6.30
C CYS A 189 38.35 -7.66 7.15
N CYS A 190 38.65 -7.02 8.28
CA CYS A 190 38.89 -7.62 9.57
C CYS A 190 40.38 -7.85 9.78
N ASN A 191 41.12 -6.74 9.76
CA ASN A 191 42.57 -6.66 9.93
C ASN A 191 43.04 -7.29 11.26
N GLU A 192 42.15 -7.48 12.24
CA GLU A 192 42.40 -8.32 13.40
C GLU A 192 42.77 -9.78 13.05
N ASN A 193 42.48 -10.24 11.82
CA ASN A 193 42.84 -11.56 11.29
C ASN A 193 44.04 -11.53 10.33
N SER A 194 44.85 -10.46 10.28
CA SER A 194 45.94 -10.30 9.30
C SER A 194 46.88 -11.52 9.19
N ASP A 195 47.25 -12.12 10.32
CA ASP A 195 48.17 -13.28 10.36
C ASP A 195 47.48 -14.62 10.08
N LYS A 196 46.16 -14.62 9.89
CA LYS A 196 45.39 -15.86 9.71
C LYS A 196 45.69 -16.48 8.35
N VAL A 197 46.13 -17.74 8.36
CA VAL A 197 46.39 -18.50 7.14
C VAL A 197 45.08 -18.80 6.42
N VAL A 198 44.89 -18.22 5.24
CA VAL A 198 43.73 -18.43 4.36
C VAL A 198 43.95 -19.61 3.42
N GLY A 199 45.17 -19.77 2.90
CA GLY A 199 45.52 -20.82 1.94
C GLY A 199 46.88 -21.46 2.21
N ILE A 200 47.09 -22.66 1.66
CA ILE A 200 48.37 -23.34 1.64
C ILE A 200 48.76 -23.48 0.17
N VAL A 201 50.00 -23.10 -0.16
CA VAL A 201 50.50 -23.14 -1.53
C VAL A 201 50.95 -24.56 -1.86
N ASP A 202 50.23 -25.20 -2.77
CA ASP A 202 50.73 -26.39 -3.46
C ASP A 202 51.69 -25.92 -4.56
N THR A 203 52.99 -26.13 -4.34
CA THR A 203 54.05 -25.68 -5.24
C THR A 203 53.98 -26.31 -6.64
N ALA A 204 53.45 -27.53 -6.75
CA ALA A 204 53.25 -28.20 -8.04
C ALA A 204 52.06 -27.57 -8.79
N TYR A 205 50.94 -27.33 -8.08
CA TYR A 205 49.80 -26.61 -8.63
C TYR A 205 50.19 -25.19 -9.07
N PHE A 206 50.91 -24.45 -8.21
CA PHE A 206 51.35 -23.09 -8.48
C PHE A 206 52.26 -23.01 -9.72
N SER A 207 53.21 -23.94 -9.83
CA SER A 207 54.09 -24.03 -11.01
C SER A 207 53.31 -24.26 -12.30
N ASN A 208 52.26 -25.09 -12.25
CA ASN A 208 51.39 -25.33 -13.40
C ASN A 208 50.50 -24.13 -13.70
N TRP A 209 49.96 -23.47 -12.67
CA TRP A 209 49.18 -22.24 -12.79
C TRP A 209 49.96 -21.14 -13.52
N LEU A 210 51.22 -20.91 -13.14
CA LEU A 210 52.11 -19.95 -13.81
C LEU A 210 52.34 -20.29 -15.29
N LYS A 211 52.54 -21.57 -15.61
CA LYS A 211 52.70 -22.03 -17.01
C LYS A 211 51.43 -21.76 -17.83
N ILE A 212 50.26 -22.08 -17.29
CA ILE A 212 48.96 -21.83 -17.96
C ILE A 212 48.77 -20.33 -18.19
N LYS A 213 49.06 -19.50 -17.19
CA LYS A 213 48.96 -18.03 -17.28
C LYS A 213 49.89 -17.46 -18.37
N MET A 214 51.09 -18.01 -18.51
CA MET A 214 52.01 -17.64 -19.61
C MET A 214 51.50 -18.07 -20.99
N GLN A 215 50.81 -19.21 -21.08
CA GLN A 215 50.22 -19.72 -22.34
C GLN A 215 48.95 -18.96 -22.74
N GLN A 216 48.09 -18.58 -21.79
CA GLN A 216 46.87 -17.79 -22.03
C GLN A 216 47.16 -16.38 -22.57
N ARG A 217 48.38 -15.85 -22.38
CA ARG A 217 48.83 -14.62 -23.07
C ARG A 217 49.01 -14.79 -24.60
N LYS A 218 48.91 -16.01 -25.14
CA LYS A 218 49.17 -16.33 -26.56
C LYS A 218 47.99 -16.99 -27.32
N GLY A 219 46.79 -17.12 -26.75
CA GLY A 219 45.63 -17.69 -27.45
C GLY A 219 44.36 -17.82 -26.60
N PRO A 220 43.19 -18.11 -27.21
CA PRO A 220 41.93 -18.27 -26.48
C PRO A 220 41.97 -19.56 -25.65
N GLY A 221 41.71 -19.43 -24.35
CA GLY A 221 42.12 -20.37 -23.31
C GLY A 221 41.54 -21.79 -23.38
N ASN A 222 42.34 -22.76 -22.89
CA ASN A 222 41.90 -24.11 -22.54
C ASN A 222 41.65 -24.19 -21.03
N TYR A 223 40.58 -24.88 -20.65
CA TYR A 223 40.20 -25.16 -19.27
C TYR A 223 41.21 -26.10 -18.58
N PHE A 224 41.45 -25.87 -17.28
CA PHE A 224 42.03 -26.89 -16.40
C PHE A 224 40.89 -27.71 -15.80
N ARG A 225 40.76 -28.99 -16.20
CA ARG A 225 39.95 -29.96 -15.46
C ARG A 225 40.78 -30.44 -14.28
N GLY A 226 40.45 -29.98 -13.08
CA GLY A 226 40.90 -30.65 -11.86
C GLY A 226 40.42 -32.10 -11.93
N ASN A 227 41.36 -33.03 -12.00
CA ASN A 227 41.07 -34.44 -11.80
C ASN A 227 40.64 -34.62 -10.34
N PHE A 228 39.34 -34.70 -10.09
CA PHE A 228 38.81 -35.31 -8.89
C PHE A 228 39.07 -36.82 -8.95
N THR A 229 40.32 -37.22 -8.73
CA THR A 229 40.66 -38.61 -8.43
C THR A 229 40.47 -38.82 -6.94
N ASN A 230 39.27 -39.27 -6.57
CA ASN A 230 39.03 -40.43 -5.70
C ASN A 230 37.52 -40.54 -5.44
N PRO A 231 36.82 -41.50 -6.07
CA PRO A 231 35.52 -41.92 -5.55
C PRO A 231 35.77 -42.46 -4.13
N VAL A 232 35.09 -41.87 -3.15
CA VAL A 232 35.00 -42.46 -1.81
C VAL A 232 34.50 -43.90 -1.98
N PRO A 233 35.18 -44.93 -1.44
CA PRO A 233 34.67 -46.29 -1.52
C PRO A 233 33.44 -46.38 -0.60
N PHE A 234 32.26 -46.19 -1.17
CA PHE A 234 31.02 -46.54 -0.49
C PHE A 234 30.93 -48.07 -0.43
N THR A 235 30.93 -48.58 0.80
CA THR A 235 30.71 -49.98 1.15
C THR A 235 29.39 -50.49 0.57
N ARG A 236 29.44 -51.73 0.03
CA ARG A 236 28.34 -52.56 -0.52
C ARG A 236 26.97 -51.87 -0.58
N ILE A 237 26.72 -51.26 -1.73
CA ILE A 237 25.45 -50.63 -2.07
C ILE A 237 24.49 -51.71 -2.57
N ASP A 238 23.28 -51.74 -2.01
CA ASP A 238 22.14 -52.41 -2.64
C ASP A 238 21.89 -51.70 -3.98
N THR A 239 22.07 -52.39 -5.11
CA THR A 239 21.95 -51.80 -6.46
C THR A 239 20.61 -51.09 -6.68
N THR A 240 19.58 -51.47 -5.91
CA THR A 240 18.25 -50.87 -6.00
C THR A 240 18.17 -49.40 -5.56
N VAL A 241 18.97 -48.93 -4.59
CA VAL A 241 18.96 -47.51 -4.17
C VAL A 241 19.52 -46.62 -5.27
N ILE A 242 20.63 -47.02 -5.90
CA ILE A 242 21.26 -46.29 -7.01
C ILE A 242 20.35 -46.29 -8.24
N GLU A 243 19.77 -47.44 -8.59
CA GLU A 243 18.86 -47.54 -9.73
C GLU A 243 17.63 -46.64 -9.55
N THR A 244 17.02 -46.65 -8.37
CA THR A 244 15.85 -45.80 -8.05
C THR A 244 16.23 -44.32 -8.08
N TYR A 245 17.40 -43.97 -7.54
CA TYR A 245 17.91 -42.60 -7.56
C TYR A 245 18.27 -42.10 -8.96
N ASN A 246 18.80 -42.97 -9.82
CA ASN A 246 19.03 -42.62 -11.24
C ASN A 246 17.72 -42.37 -11.98
N LEU A 247 16.65 -43.12 -11.66
CA LEU A 247 15.31 -42.88 -12.20
C LEU A 247 14.72 -41.56 -11.68
N PHE A 248 14.89 -41.26 -10.39
CA PHE A 248 14.57 -39.96 -9.79
C PHE A 248 15.24 -38.81 -10.56
N TYR A 249 16.55 -38.87 -10.74
CA TYR A 249 17.29 -37.82 -11.45
C TYR A 249 16.89 -37.69 -12.91
N LYS A 250 16.61 -38.82 -13.58
CA LYS A 250 16.10 -38.80 -14.95
C LYS A 250 14.74 -38.10 -15.02
N ALA A 251 13.87 -38.31 -14.04
CA ALA A 251 12.58 -37.63 -13.96
C ALA A 251 12.74 -36.12 -13.74
N ILE A 252 13.66 -35.68 -12.87
CA ILE A 252 14.02 -34.26 -12.70
C ILE A 252 14.51 -33.65 -14.01
N LYS A 253 15.46 -34.31 -14.71
CA LYS A 253 16.01 -33.83 -15.99
C LYS A 253 14.92 -33.67 -17.07
N ASN A 254 13.91 -34.53 -17.05
CA ASN A 254 12.78 -34.49 -17.96
C ASN A 254 11.63 -33.57 -17.51
N ASN A 255 11.82 -32.81 -16.41
CA ASN A 255 10.80 -31.98 -15.79
C ASN A 255 9.52 -32.73 -15.37
N ASN A 256 9.62 -34.05 -15.12
CA ASN A 256 8.52 -34.88 -14.62
C ASN A 256 8.56 -34.96 -13.09
N ILE A 257 8.04 -33.92 -12.43
CA ILE A 257 8.23 -33.73 -10.99
C ILE A 257 7.20 -34.51 -10.14
N THR A 258 5.93 -34.55 -10.54
CA THR A 258 4.84 -35.20 -9.77
C THR A 258 4.02 -36.16 -10.62
N GLY A 259 3.37 -37.14 -9.99
CA GLY A 259 2.55 -38.15 -10.68
C GLY A 259 3.24 -39.50 -10.86
N LYS A 260 2.78 -40.34 -11.79
CA LYS A 260 3.34 -41.68 -12.01
C LYS A 260 4.74 -41.60 -12.63
N ALA A 261 5.67 -42.43 -12.15
CA ALA A 261 7.06 -42.47 -12.63
C ALA A 261 7.74 -41.08 -12.64
N SER A 262 7.35 -40.23 -11.69
CA SER A 262 7.87 -38.88 -11.50
C SER A 262 8.99 -38.86 -10.45
N ALA A 263 9.65 -37.71 -10.30
CA ALA A 263 10.63 -37.53 -9.25
C ALA A 263 10.04 -37.74 -7.85
N GLU A 264 8.85 -37.21 -7.56
CA GLU A 264 8.15 -37.47 -6.30
C GLU A 264 7.89 -38.97 -6.10
N TYR A 265 7.44 -39.68 -7.13
CA TYR A 265 7.20 -41.13 -7.05
C TYR A 265 8.46 -41.91 -6.71
N TYR A 266 9.60 -41.60 -7.34
CA TYR A 266 10.86 -42.29 -7.04
C TYR A 266 11.45 -41.89 -5.69
N TYR A 267 11.26 -40.63 -5.27
CA TYR A 267 11.62 -40.19 -3.93
C TYR A 267 10.82 -40.94 -2.85
N ASP A 268 9.50 -41.07 -3.00
CA ASP A 268 8.65 -41.81 -2.05
C ASP A 268 9.12 -43.27 -1.90
N GLN A 269 9.62 -43.89 -2.97
CA GLN A 269 10.21 -45.23 -2.91
C GLN A 269 11.54 -45.25 -2.16
N LEU A 270 12.41 -44.27 -2.41
CA LEU A 270 13.68 -44.11 -1.71
C LEU A 270 13.45 -43.89 -0.21
N ASP A 271 12.56 -42.97 0.16
CA ASP A 271 12.27 -42.63 1.55
C ASP A 271 11.64 -43.80 2.31
N LYS A 272 10.74 -44.55 1.65
CA LYS A 272 10.11 -45.72 2.27
C LYS A 272 11.08 -46.89 2.49
N LYS A 273 12.00 -47.14 1.57
CA LYS A 273 12.91 -48.31 1.62
C LYS A 273 14.24 -48.01 2.29
N PHE A 274 14.76 -46.80 2.10
CA PHE A 274 16.08 -46.36 2.52
C PHE A 274 16.00 -44.98 3.23
N PRO A 275 15.19 -44.84 4.30
CA PRO A 275 15.08 -43.58 5.01
C PRO A 275 16.45 -43.17 5.58
N GLY A 276 16.83 -41.92 5.39
CA GLY A 276 18.09 -41.36 5.89
C GLY A 276 19.36 -41.74 5.09
N ASP A 277 19.25 -42.55 4.05
CA ASP A 277 20.38 -42.82 3.13
C ASP A 277 20.84 -41.53 2.42
N PRO A 278 22.15 -41.32 2.16
CA PRO A 278 22.65 -40.10 1.50
C PRO A 278 21.97 -39.78 0.16
N TYR A 279 21.62 -40.79 -0.64
CA TYR A 279 20.90 -40.61 -1.90
C TYR A 279 19.43 -40.21 -1.66
N THR A 280 18.79 -40.77 -0.65
CA THR A 280 17.44 -40.38 -0.22
C THR A 280 17.41 -38.94 0.29
N LEU A 281 18.41 -38.54 1.09
CA LEU A 281 18.52 -37.17 1.61
C LEU A 281 18.80 -36.14 0.50
N ASP A 282 19.65 -36.47 -0.49
CA ASP A 282 19.83 -35.63 -1.67
C ASP A 282 18.54 -35.56 -2.49
N ALA A 283 17.84 -36.68 -2.71
CA ALA A 283 16.57 -36.69 -3.43
C ALA A 283 15.51 -35.82 -2.74
N LYS A 284 15.36 -35.90 -1.41
CA LYS A 284 14.49 -35.04 -0.59
C LYS A 284 14.78 -33.56 -0.83
N SER A 285 16.06 -33.18 -0.75
CA SER A 285 16.53 -31.81 -0.94
C SER A 285 16.29 -31.30 -2.37
N THR A 286 16.54 -32.16 -3.36
CA THR A 286 16.37 -31.86 -4.77
C THR A 286 14.91 -31.63 -5.08
N LEU A 287 14.04 -32.49 -4.57
CA LEU A 287 12.61 -32.39 -4.79
C LEU A 287 12.03 -31.08 -4.22
N ALA A 288 12.44 -30.71 -3.00
CA ALA A 288 12.07 -29.41 -2.40
C ALA A 288 12.53 -28.23 -3.26
N VAL A 289 13.77 -28.25 -3.75
CA VAL A 289 14.29 -27.21 -4.67
C VAL A 289 13.44 -27.07 -5.92
N GLU A 290 13.04 -28.20 -6.53
CA GLU A 290 12.28 -28.20 -7.79
C GLU A 290 10.83 -27.73 -7.57
N TYR A 291 10.24 -28.03 -6.42
CA TYR A 291 8.96 -27.43 -6.01
C TYR A 291 9.07 -25.91 -5.84
N ILE A 292 10.12 -25.41 -5.17
CA ILE A 292 10.32 -23.97 -4.98
C ILE A 292 10.55 -23.28 -6.32
N LYS A 293 11.35 -23.89 -7.20
CA LYS A 293 11.60 -23.38 -8.56
C LYS A 293 10.31 -23.30 -9.37
N ASN A 294 9.49 -24.36 -9.36
CA ASN A 294 8.19 -24.37 -10.03
C ASN A 294 7.27 -23.27 -9.49
N ALA A 295 7.23 -23.07 -8.17
CA ALA A 295 6.47 -21.99 -7.56
C ALA A 295 6.98 -20.60 -7.95
N GLN A 296 8.30 -20.39 -7.91
CA GLN A 296 8.93 -19.12 -8.29
C GLN A 296 8.63 -18.75 -9.74
N GLU A 297 8.63 -19.72 -10.65
CA GLU A 297 8.27 -19.50 -12.05
C GLU A 297 6.85 -18.93 -12.19
N LYS A 298 5.87 -19.46 -11.44
CA LYS A 298 4.48 -18.96 -11.46
C LYS A 298 4.36 -17.58 -10.81
N VAL A 299 5.11 -17.31 -9.74
CA VAL A 299 5.18 -15.97 -9.13
C VAL A 299 5.77 -14.96 -10.11
N ASN A 300 6.85 -15.32 -10.81
CA ASN A 300 7.52 -14.47 -11.79
C ASN A 300 6.59 -14.09 -12.96
N ARG A 301 5.74 -15.01 -13.42
CA ARG A 301 4.72 -14.70 -14.44
C ARG A 301 3.83 -13.54 -13.99
N PHE A 302 3.33 -13.59 -12.76
CA PHE A 302 2.51 -12.51 -12.19
C PHE A 302 3.28 -11.20 -12.06
N ILE A 303 4.54 -11.25 -11.64
CA ILE A 303 5.43 -10.06 -11.57
C ILE A 303 5.63 -9.43 -12.96
N THR A 304 5.66 -10.23 -14.02
CA THR A 304 5.72 -9.74 -15.41
C THR A 304 4.37 -9.30 -16.00
N CYS A 305 3.35 -9.11 -15.16
CA CYS A 305 1.97 -8.78 -15.53
C CYS A 305 1.24 -9.88 -16.34
N ASP A 306 1.76 -11.11 -16.36
CA ASP A 306 1.09 -12.27 -16.95
C ASP A 306 0.27 -12.97 -15.86
N ASN A 307 -1.04 -12.72 -15.85
CA ASN A 307 -1.96 -13.32 -14.89
C ASN A 307 -2.51 -14.64 -15.44
N ALA A 308 -2.63 -15.65 -14.58
CA ALA A 308 -3.35 -16.88 -14.91
C ALA A 308 -4.82 -16.54 -15.23
N THR A 309 -5.22 -16.71 -16.49
CA THR A 309 -6.58 -16.37 -16.94
C THR A 309 -7.36 -17.62 -17.36
N SER A 310 -6.67 -18.66 -17.84
CA SER A 310 -7.30 -19.93 -18.19
C SER A 310 -7.46 -20.86 -16.98
N MET A 311 -8.43 -21.78 -17.06
CA MET A 311 -8.64 -22.80 -16.03
C MET A 311 -7.40 -23.70 -15.85
N ALA A 312 -6.66 -23.98 -16.94
CA ALA A 312 -5.44 -24.76 -16.88
C ALA A 312 -4.34 -24.05 -16.07
N GLU A 313 -4.11 -22.76 -16.32
CA GLU A 313 -3.11 -21.97 -15.60
C GLU A 313 -3.46 -21.78 -14.12
N LYS A 314 -4.75 -21.58 -13.80
CA LYS A 314 -5.20 -21.53 -12.42
C LYS A 314 -4.94 -22.85 -11.70
N LYS A 315 -5.26 -23.98 -12.34
CA LYS A 315 -4.96 -25.30 -11.81
C LYS A 315 -3.45 -25.49 -11.58
N GLU A 316 -2.61 -25.06 -12.51
CA GLU A 316 -1.15 -25.10 -12.33
C GLU A 316 -0.68 -24.26 -11.15
N CYS A 317 -1.26 -23.07 -10.92
CA CYS A 317 -0.93 -22.25 -9.75
C CYS A 317 -1.32 -22.95 -8.44
N LEU A 318 -2.50 -23.56 -8.40
CA LEU A 318 -2.96 -24.31 -7.24
C LEU A 318 -2.05 -25.51 -6.94
N GLU A 319 -1.68 -26.27 -7.96
CA GLU A 319 -0.74 -27.39 -7.85
C GLU A 319 0.66 -26.92 -7.41
N ALA A 320 1.15 -25.81 -7.96
CA ALA A 320 2.43 -25.21 -7.55
C ALA A 320 2.40 -24.78 -6.08
N GLY A 321 1.28 -24.20 -5.60
CA GLY A 321 1.08 -23.88 -4.19
C GLY A 321 1.10 -25.12 -3.29
N ALA A 322 0.46 -26.21 -3.71
CA ALA A 322 0.49 -27.48 -2.97
C ALA A 322 1.88 -28.14 -2.96
N ARG A 323 2.64 -28.05 -4.06
CA ARG A 323 4.04 -28.49 -4.13
C ARG A 323 4.94 -27.65 -3.22
N LEU A 324 4.74 -26.34 -3.20
CA LEU A 324 5.50 -25.44 -2.32
C LEU A 324 5.23 -25.72 -0.84
N GLU A 325 3.98 -26.05 -0.48
CA GLU A 325 3.64 -26.49 0.88
C GLU A 325 4.41 -27.76 1.29
N LYS A 326 4.56 -28.74 0.38
CA LYS A 326 5.42 -29.91 0.64
C LYS A 326 6.89 -29.53 0.83
N ALA A 327 7.40 -28.61 0.02
CA ALA A 327 8.77 -28.11 0.16
C ALA A 327 8.99 -27.40 1.50
N ILE A 328 8.02 -26.61 1.95
CA ILE A 328 8.04 -25.94 3.26
C ILE A 328 8.14 -26.98 4.38
N GLY A 329 7.31 -28.03 4.35
CA GLY A 329 7.38 -29.10 5.35
C GLY A 329 8.72 -29.86 5.34
N ILE A 330 9.35 -30.03 4.18
CA ILE A 330 10.72 -30.58 4.09
C ILE A 330 11.72 -29.62 4.74
N LEU A 331 11.66 -28.34 4.39
CA LEU A 331 12.61 -27.32 4.85
C LEU A 331 12.48 -27.01 6.34
N GLU A 332 11.28 -27.07 6.92
CA GLU A 332 11.03 -26.73 8.33
C GLU A 332 11.90 -27.55 9.30
N GLU A 333 12.26 -28.78 8.93
CA GLU A 333 13.15 -29.65 9.71
C GLU A 333 14.58 -29.08 9.86
N TYR A 334 15.06 -28.30 8.90
CA TYR A 334 16.46 -27.84 8.86
C TYR A 334 16.67 -26.35 8.67
N ASP A 335 15.67 -25.64 8.18
CA ASP A 335 15.70 -24.21 7.93
C ASP A 335 14.30 -23.57 8.10
N PRO A 336 13.80 -23.46 9.34
CA PRO A 336 12.46 -22.92 9.60
C PRO A 336 12.32 -21.46 9.17
N ASP A 337 13.40 -20.66 9.24
CA ASP A 337 13.40 -19.27 8.77
C ASP A 337 13.14 -19.21 7.25
N TYR A 338 13.85 -20.04 6.47
CA TYR A 338 13.63 -20.09 5.02
C TYR A 338 12.27 -20.69 4.67
N ALA A 339 11.84 -21.75 5.37
CA ALA A 339 10.50 -22.32 5.20
C ALA A 339 9.41 -21.26 5.41
N ASN A 340 9.51 -20.47 6.49
CA ASN A 340 8.58 -19.38 6.77
C ASN A 340 8.57 -18.30 5.68
N SER A 341 9.73 -17.99 5.08
CA SER A 341 9.81 -17.01 3.99
C SER A 341 9.03 -17.41 2.72
N LEU A 342 8.73 -18.70 2.55
CA LEU A 342 8.01 -19.23 1.39
C LEU A 342 6.48 -19.25 1.60
N MET A 343 6.00 -19.02 2.82
CA MET A 343 4.58 -19.11 3.18
C MET A 343 3.71 -18.11 2.39
N SER A 344 4.20 -16.88 2.21
CA SER A 344 3.50 -15.85 1.43
C SER A 344 3.26 -16.30 -0.02
N ASN A 345 4.29 -16.84 -0.67
CA ASN A 345 4.21 -17.37 -2.04
C ASN A 345 3.29 -18.59 -2.14
N MET A 346 3.32 -19.48 -1.14
CA MET A 346 2.44 -20.65 -1.10
C MET A 346 0.96 -20.24 -1.07
N TYR A 347 0.59 -19.34 -0.16
CA TYR A 347 -0.78 -18.84 -0.07
C TYR A 347 -1.18 -17.99 -1.28
N PHE A 348 -0.26 -17.19 -1.83
CA PHE A 348 -0.49 -16.40 -3.04
C PHE A 348 -0.81 -17.29 -4.24
N LEU A 349 -0.07 -18.38 -4.44
CA LEU A 349 -0.29 -19.32 -5.53
C LEU A 349 -1.61 -20.08 -5.38
N LYS A 350 -1.93 -20.52 -4.16
CA LYS A 350 -3.24 -21.10 -3.84
C LYS A 350 -4.37 -20.12 -4.16
N ALA A 351 -4.26 -18.85 -3.74
CA ALA A 351 -5.24 -17.82 -4.03
C ALA A 351 -5.43 -17.62 -5.55
N SER A 352 -4.34 -17.64 -6.30
CA SER A 352 -4.35 -17.45 -7.76
C SER A 352 -5.01 -18.62 -8.53
N GLY A 353 -5.04 -19.81 -7.93
CA GLY A 353 -5.60 -21.00 -8.53
C GLY A 353 -7.01 -21.39 -8.10
N ILE A 354 -7.55 -20.79 -7.04
CA ILE A 354 -8.89 -21.10 -6.51
C ILE A 354 -9.96 -20.33 -7.29
N ASP A 355 -10.97 -21.03 -7.81
CA ASP A 355 -12.07 -20.40 -8.54
C ASP A 355 -13.10 -19.69 -7.64
N ASN A 356 -13.33 -20.19 -6.41
CA ASN A 356 -14.20 -19.51 -5.47
C ASN A 356 -13.55 -18.22 -4.96
N THR A 357 -14.08 -17.07 -5.39
CA THR A 357 -13.50 -15.76 -5.08
C THR A 357 -13.35 -15.50 -3.58
N ASN A 358 -14.28 -15.96 -2.72
CA ASN A 358 -14.17 -15.74 -1.28
C ASN A 358 -13.04 -16.57 -0.66
N THR A 359 -12.89 -17.84 -1.05
CA THR A 359 -11.79 -18.69 -0.59
C THR A 359 -10.43 -18.21 -1.13
N ALA A 360 -10.41 -17.72 -2.38
CA ALA A 360 -9.23 -17.09 -2.97
C ALA A 360 -8.82 -15.84 -2.18
N ILE A 361 -9.77 -14.98 -1.82
CA ILE A 361 -9.53 -13.80 -0.97
C ILE A 361 -8.99 -14.19 0.41
N GLN A 362 -9.49 -15.26 1.03
CA GLN A 362 -8.96 -15.74 2.32
C GLN A 362 -7.48 -16.16 2.20
N ASN A 363 -7.13 -16.91 1.16
CA ASN A 363 -5.73 -17.27 0.90
C ASN A 363 -4.87 -16.05 0.58
N ALA A 364 -5.39 -15.09 -0.20
CA ALA A 364 -4.67 -13.85 -0.49
C ALA A 364 -4.42 -13.02 0.78
N TYR A 365 -5.35 -13.00 1.74
CA TYR A 365 -5.14 -12.38 3.05
C TYR A 365 -4.15 -13.16 3.92
N ALA A 366 -4.12 -14.49 3.86
CA ALA A 366 -3.08 -15.27 4.50
C ALA A 366 -1.70 -14.92 3.93
N ALA A 367 -1.58 -14.83 2.60
CA ALA A 367 -0.34 -14.38 1.94
C ALA A 367 0.08 -12.97 2.40
N TYR A 368 -0.88 -12.05 2.48
CA TYR A 368 -0.67 -10.67 2.95
C TYR A 368 -0.20 -10.60 4.41
N ALA A 369 -0.66 -11.51 5.27
CA ALA A 369 -0.24 -11.54 6.66
C ALA A 369 1.26 -11.89 6.82
N PHE A 370 1.83 -12.68 5.90
CA PHE A 370 3.25 -13.00 5.89
C PHE A 370 4.10 -11.92 5.20
N ALA A 371 3.58 -11.26 4.17
CA ALA A 371 4.31 -10.26 3.40
C ALA A 371 3.39 -9.07 3.00
N PRO A 372 3.09 -8.16 3.94
CA PRO A 372 2.17 -7.04 3.69
C PRO A 372 2.77 -5.97 2.76
N ASP A 373 4.10 -5.94 2.65
CA ASP A 373 4.95 -5.10 1.81
C ASP A 373 5.25 -5.74 0.45
N ALA A 374 4.65 -6.88 0.12
CA ALA A 374 4.75 -7.45 -1.22
C ALA A 374 3.76 -6.77 -2.19
N ALA A 375 4.28 -6.02 -3.16
CA ALA A 375 3.45 -5.32 -4.15
C ALA A 375 2.55 -6.29 -4.93
N TYR A 376 3.07 -7.45 -5.32
CA TYR A 376 2.32 -8.45 -6.09
C TYR A 376 1.16 -9.07 -5.30
N ILE A 377 1.31 -9.28 -3.99
CA ILE A 377 0.23 -9.77 -3.12
C ILE A 377 -0.87 -8.71 -2.98
N ASN A 378 -0.49 -7.45 -2.76
CA ASN A 378 -1.44 -6.34 -2.72
C ASN A 378 -2.19 -6.21 -4.06
N ASN A 379 -1.49 -6.35 -5.19
CA ASN A 379 -2.12 -6.30 -6.51
C ASN A 379 -3.09 -7.49 -6.75
N SER A 380 -2.74 -8.68 -6.25
CA SER A 380 -3.61 -9.86 -6.30
C SER A 380 -4.88 -9.66 -5.49
N LEU A 381 -4.76 -9.14 -4.25
CA LEU A 381 -5.91 -8.72 -3.45
C LEU A 381 -6.79 -7.71 -4.20
N ALA A 382 -6.18 -6.72 -4.86
CA ALA A 382 -6.93 -5.74 -5.64
C ALA A 382 -7.73 -6.38 -6.78
N ASN A 383 -7.11 -7.29 -7.55
CA ASN A 383 -7.78 -8.03 -8.62
C ASN A 383 -8.93 -8.90 -8.09
N LEU A 384 -8.72 -9.62 -6.97
CA LEU A 384 -9.75 -10.44 -6.35
C LEU A 384 -10.92 -9.61 -5.81
N HIS A 385 -10.66 -8.42 -5.25
CA HIS A 385 -11.71 -7.49 -4.84
C HIS A 385 -12.49 -6.91 -6.02
N LEU A 386 -11.84 -6.67 -7.17
CA LEU A 386 -12.54 -6.31 -8.40
C LEU A 386 -13.49 -7.42 -8.86
N GLN A 387 -13.04 -8.67 -8.85
CA GLN A 387 -13.86 -9.83 -9.19
C GLN A 387 -15.04 -9.99 -8.21
N ASN A 388 -14.88 -9.59 -6.95
CA ASN A 388 -15.93 -9.62 -5.94
C ASN A 388 -16.77 -8.34 -5.86
N ASN A 389 -16.73 -7.48 -6.89
CA ASN A 389 -17.47 -6.20 -6.96
C ASN A 389 -17.18 -5.21 -5.80
N ARG A 390 -15.99 -5.26 -5.18
CA ARG A 390 -15.56 -4.35 -4.11
C ARG A 390 -14.52 -3.36 -4.63
N ALA A 391 -14.98 -2.42 -5.46
CA ALA A 391 -14.10 -1.48 -6.16
C ALA A 391 -13.30 -0.56 -5.21
N ASP A 392 -13.86 -0.19 -4.05
CA ASP A 392 -13.14 0.63 -3.05
C ASP A 392 -11.95 -0.12 -2.46
N SER A 393 -12.16 -1.37 -2.02
CA SER A 393 -11.08 -2.24 -1.53
C SER A 393 -10.04 -2.50 -2.60
N ALA A 394 -10.47 -2.71 -3.85
CA ALA A 394 -9.54 -2.87 -4.96
C ALA A 394 -8.66 -1.64 -5.17
N ALA A 395 -9.24 -0.43 -5.15
CA ALA A 395 -8.49 0.81 -5.28
C ALA A 395 -7.54 1.06 -4.09
N PHE A 396 -7.87 0.57 -2.90
CA PHE A 396 -6.99 0.62 -1.73
C PHE A 396 -5.75 -0.26 -1.91
N TYR A 397 -5.93 -1.55 -2.19
CA TYR A 397 -4.78 -2.46 -2.34
C TYR A 397 -3.96 -2.20 -3.60
N ALA A 398 -4.59 -1.75 -4.69
CA ALA A 398 -3.85 -1.36 -5.90
C ALA A 398 -2.98 -0.11 -5.67
N ARG A 399 -3.45 0.85 -4.84
CA ARG A 399 -2.61 1.98 -4.42
C ARG A 399 -1.43 1.53 -3.58
N LYS A 400 -1.64 0.64 -2.60
CA LYS A 400 -0.54 0.05 -1.83
C LYS A 400 0.50 -0.61 -2.74
N ALA A 401 0.07 -1.39 -3.73
CA ALA A 401 0.98 -2.03 -4.68
C ALA A 401 1.83 -1.01 -5.44
N VAL A 402 1.23 0.10 -5.89
CA VAL A 402 1.93 1.21 -6.57
C VAL A 402 2.85 2.00 -5.61
N GLU A 403 2.47 2.16 -4.35
CA GLU A 403 3.30 2.82 -3.34
C GLU A 403 4.54 2.00 -2.99
N ILE A 404 4.39 0.68 -2.90
CA ILE A 404 5.48 -0.27 -2.63
C ILE A 404 6.43 -0.38 -3.84
N ALA A 405 5.88 -0.57 -5.04
CA ALA A 405 6.65 -0.78 -6.26
C ALA A 405 6.26 0.27 -7.33
N PRO A 406 6.81 1.50 -7.24
CA PRO A 406 6.38 2.64 -8.04
C PRO A 406 6.78 2.59 -9.52
N ASN A 407 7.76 1.78 -9.89
CA ASN A 407 8.13 1.49 -11.28
C ASN A 407 7.39 0.25 -11.83
N TRP A 408 6.69 -0.50 -10.98
CA TRP A 408 6.00 -1.73 -11.37
C TRP A 408 4.66 -1.45 -12.06
N ARG A 409 4.61 -1.69 -13.37
CA ARG A 409 3.49 -1.30 -14.24
C ARG A 409 2.17 -2.00 -13.91
N CYS A 410 2.21 -3.24 -13.42
CA CYS A 410 0.99 -4.02 -13.18
C CYS A 410 0.10 -3.39 -12.11
N GLY A 411 0.69 -2.78 -11.07
CA GLY A 411 -0.04 -2.07 -10.02
C GLY A 411 -0.88 -0.92 -10.58
N TYR A 412 -0.32 -0.15 -11.53
CA TYR A 412 -1.03 0.93 -12.21
C TYR A 412 -2.17 0.44 -13.10
N THR A 413 -1.98 -0.70 -13.78
CA THR A 413 -3.03 -1.32 -14.60
C THR A 413 -4.23 -1.71 -13.74
N THR A 414 -4.01 -2.41 -12.63
CA THR A 414 -5.09 -2.80 -11.71
C THR A 414 -5.71 -1.58 -11.04
N LEU A 415 -4.92 -0.56 -10.68
CA LEU A 415 -5.44 0.69 -10.13
C LEU A 415 -6.36 1.44 -11.12
N ALA A 416 -6.00 1.46 -12.40
CA ALA A 416 -6.84 2.03 -13.45
C ALA A 416 -8.17 1.27 -13.59
N LEU A 417 -8.13 -0.06 -13.54
CA LEU A 417 -9.34 -0.90 -13.53
C LEU A 417 -10.22 -0.63 -12.30
N ALA A 418 -9.62 -0.47 -11.13
CA ALA A 418 -10.36 -0.12 -9.91
C ALA A 418 -11.05 1.23 -10.01
N TYR A 419 -10.37 2.27 -10.52
CA TYR A 419 -11.00 3.57 -10.73
C TYR A 419 -12.09 3.54 -11.81
N LYS A 420 -11.95 2.69 -12.82
CA LYS A 420 -13.01 2.46 -13.81
C LYS A 420 -14.26 1.86 -13.14
N ALA A 421 -14.09 0.87 -12.27
CA ALA A 421 -15.18 0.26 -11.49
C ALA A 421 -15.84 1.26 -10.51
N LEU A 422 -15.09 2.26 -10.02
CA LEU A 422 -15.61 3.36 -9.19
C LEU A 422 -16.28 4.49 -9.99
N ASN A 423 -16.42 4.37 -11.31
CA ASN A 423 -16.92 5.44 -12.18
C ASN A 423 -16.11 6.75 -12.09
N LEU A 424 -14.78 6.64 -11.93
CA LEU A 424 -13.83 7.75 -11.91
C LEU A 424 -12.95 7.75 -13.17
N PRO A 425 -13.49 8.15 -14.35
CA PRO A 425 -12.83 7.99 -15.64
C PRO A 425 -11.55 8.84 -15.78
N ASP A 426 -11.50 10.01 -15.15
CA ASP A 426 -10.33 10.89 -15.17
C ASP A 426 -9.13 10.21 -14.46
N SER A 427 -9.38 9.59 -13.30
CA SER A 427 -8.39 8.79 -12.57
C SER A 427 -8.01 7.53 -13.34
N ALA A 428 -8.99 6.80 -13.89
CA ALA A 428 -8.72 5.60 -14.66
C ALA A 428 -7.81 5.89 -15.86
N SER A 429 -8.09 6.95 -16.62
CA SER A 429 -7.27 7.37 -17.76
C SER A 429 -5.85 7.77 -17.34
N LYS A 430 -5.71 8.53 -16.24
CA LYS A 430 -4.40 8.92 -15.69
C LYS A 430 -3.53 7.69 -15.40
N TYR A 431 -4.07 6.73 -14.66
CA TYR A 431 -3.29 5.56 -14.22
C TYR A 431 -3.07 4.54 -15.35
N GLN A 432 -3.95 4.49 -16.35
CA GLN A 432 -3.74 3.72 -17.56
C GLN A 432 -2.59 4.29 -18.42
N GLN A 433 -2.46 5.62 -18.49
CA GLN A 433 -1.32 6.23 -19.18
C GLN A 433 -0.02 6.01 -18.39
N LYS A 434 -0.06 6.04 -17.05
CA LYS A 434 1.10 5.69 -16.21
C LYS A 434 1.54 4.24 -16.42
N SER A 435 0.63 3.29 -16.53
CA SER A 435 1.02 1.88 -16.76
C SER A 435 1.67 1.64 -18.13
N ALA A 436 1.35 2.45 -19.13
CA ALA A 436 1.96 2.39 -20.46
C ALA A 436 3.25 3.22 -20.61
N ALA A 437 3.56 4.09 -19.64
CA ALA A 437 4.72 4.96 -19.70
C ALA A 437 6.04 4.17 -19.53
N PRO A 438 7.14 4.60 -20.19
CA PRO A 438 8.47 4.05 -19.94
C PRO A 438 8.85 4.09 -18.46
N ASP A 439 8.59 5.23 -17.81
CA ASP A 439 8.73 5.49 -16.38
C ASP A 439 7.36 5.90 -15.79
N PRO A 440 6.69 4.99 -15.05
CA PRO A 440 5.38 5.26 -14.44
C PRO A 440 5.40 6.32 -13.32
N THR A 441 6.56 6.66 -12.77
CA THR A 441 6.70 7.61 -11.66
C THR A 441 6.51 9.05 -12.13
N GLN A 442 6.84 9.33 -13.38
CA GLN A 442 6.74 10.67 -13.96
C GLN A 442 5.30 11.21 -13.96
N PRO A 443 5.14 12.55 -13.91
CA PRO A 443 3.85 13.19 -14.14
C PRO A 443 3.36 12.87 -15.55
N VAL A 444 2.12 12.43 -15.67
CA VAL A 444 1.47 12.23 -16.97
C VAL A 444 0.55 13.41 -17.25
N ALA A 445 0.67 13.97 -18.45
CA ALA A 445 -0.23 14.99 -18.95
C ALA A 445 -1.61 14.37 -19.22
N ILE A 446 -2.53 14.51 -18.26
CA ILE A 446 -3.92 14.16 -18.50
C ILE A 446 -4.45 15.13 -19.56
N ARG A 447 -4.56 14.69 -20.82
CA ARG A 447 -5.49 15.30 -21.76
C ARG A 447 -6.85 15.15 -21.11
N LYS A 448 -7.31 16.20 -20.42
CA LYS A 448 -8.69 16.31 -19.99
C LYS A 448 -9.50 16.15 -21.26
N VAL A 449 -10.04 14.95 -21.51
CA VAL A 449 -11.17 14.81 -22.43
C VAL A 449 -12.15 15.84 -21.90
N ALA A 450 -12.54 16.77 -22.76
CA ALA A 450 -13.44 17.83 -22.40
C ALA A 450 -14.70 17.18 -21.83
N LYS A 451 -14.75 17.00 -20.51
CA LYS A 451 -15.98 16.90 -19.78
C LYS A 451 -16.69 18.16 -20.21
N GLN A 452 -17.79 18.01 -20.94
CA GLN A 452 -18.75 19.07 -21.08
C GLN A 452 -19.01 19.49 -19.64
N LYS A 453 -18.42 20.61 -19.26
CA LYS A 453 -18.56 21.19 -17.93
C LYS A 453 -20.04 21.48 -17.89
N GLU A 454 -20.85 20.61 -17.28
CA GLU A 454 -22.13 21.04 -16.75
C GLU A 454 -21.71 22.10 -15.74
N SER A 455 -21.65 23.34 -16.21
CA SER A 455 -21.42 24.51 -15.40
C SER A 455 -22.47 24.38 -14.31
N ARG A 456 -22.03 24.20 -13.05
CA ARG A 456 -22.90 24.42 -11.91
C ARG A 456 -23.40 25.85 -12.06
N LYS A 457 -24.58 26.01 -12.65
CA LYS A 457 -25.15 27.32 -12.96
C LYS A 457 -25.61 27.89 -11.63
N ILE A 458 -24.80 28.81 -11.12
CA ILE A 458 -25.15 29.67 -10.00
C ILE A 458 -26.13 30.70 -10.54
N GLN A 459 -27.33 30.75 -9.97
CA GLN A 459 -28.38 31.69 -10.36
C GLN A 459 -28.69 32.60 -9.18
N VAL A 460 -28.56 33.90 -9.36
CA VAL A 460 -28.90 34.89 -8.33
C VAL A 460 -30.26 35.49 -8.67
N GLY A 461 -31.05 35.80 -7.65
CA GLY A 461 -32.40 36.32 -7.82
C GLY A 461 -32.93 37.06 -6.60
N GLY A 462 -34.09 37.68 -6.79
CA GLY A 462 -34.85 38.35 -5.76
C GLY A 462 -36.07 37.53 -5.34
N VAL A 463 -36.47 37.66 -4.09
CA VAL A 463 -37.67 37.03 -3.54
C VAL A 463 -38.50 38.06 -2.79
N THR A 464 -39.81 37.98 -2.97
CA THR A 464 -40.80 38.70 -2.16
C THR A 464 -41.91 37.76 -1.78
N GLY A 465 -42.45 37.88 -0.57
CA GLY A 465 -43.52 37.02 -0.10
C GLY A 465 -44.36 37.67 0.98
N GLY A 466 -45.59 37.20 1.10
CA GLY A 466 -46.55 37.66 2.10
C GLY A 466 -47.38 36.50 2.62
N GLY A 467 -47.83 36.59 3.86
CA GLY A 467 -48.61 35.54 4.47
C GLY A 467 -49.06 35.83 5.89
N ILE A 468 -49.47 34.78 6.57
CA ILE A 468 -49.94 34.82 7.95
C ILE A 468 -48.90 34.22 8.88
N SER A 469 -48.78 34.78 10.07
CA SER A 469 -48.00 34.21 11.16
C SER A 469 -48.86 34.09 12.41
N LYS A 470 -48.59 33.08 13.23
CA LYS A 470 -49.26 32.86 14.50
C LYS A 470 -48.23 32.53 15.56
N MET A 471 -48.34 33.22 16.67
CA MET A 471 -47.62 32.86 17.89
C MET A 471 -48.36 31.74 18.62
N ASN A 472 -47.63 30.78 19.15
CA ASN A 472 -48.17 29.67 19.90
C ASN A 472 -47.60 29.72 21.33
N PRO A 473 -48.29 30.44 22.24
CA PRO A 473 -47.93 30.47 23.64
C PRO A 473 -48.21 29.11 24.29
N SER A 474 -47.28 28.62 25.09
CA SER A 474 -47.47 27.49 26.01
C SER A 474 -47.45 28.02 27.43
N TYR A 475 -48.40 27.56 28.25
CA TYR A 475 -48.56 28.01 29.63
C TYR A 475 -47.45 27.46 30.53
N SER A 476 -47.02 28.28 31.51
CA SER A 476 -46.11 27.86 32.57
C SER A 476 -46.89 27.40 33.80
N ASN A 477 -46.44 26.37 34.50
CA ASN A 477 -46.97 25.97 35.82
C ASN A 477 -46.04 26.42 36.96
N TRP A 478 -45.24 27.47 36.74
CA TRP A 478 -44.17 27.85 37.66
C TRP A 478 -44.69 28.66 38.86
N ASP A 479 -44.44 28.14 40.06
CA ASP A 479 -44.72 28.77 41.35
C ASP A 479 -43.42 29.28 41.98
N GLN A 480 -43.40 30.55 42.40
CA GLN A 480 -42.28 31.10 43.17
C GLN A 480 -42.81 31.69 44.49
N ARG A 481 -42.40 31.09 45.62
CA ARG A 481 -42.61 31.60 46.99
C ARG A 481 -44.01 32.23 47.22
N ASN A 482 -45.07 31.43 47.04
CA ASN A 482 -46.48 31.80 47.26
C ASN A 482 -47.14 32.77 46.26
N ILE A 483 -46.53 33.07 45.11
CA ILE A 483 -47.16 33.83 44.02
C ILE A 483 -47.25 32.95 42.77
N ASN A 484 -48.45 32.53 42.39
CA ASN A 484 -48.72 31.94 41.08
C ASN A 484 -49.24 33.03 40.14
N TYR A 485 -48.42 33.42 39.16
CA TYR A 485 -48.78 34.48 38.22
C TYR A 485 -49.99 34.09 37.33
N ASN A 486 -50.29 32.79 37.18
CA ASN A 486 -51.47 32.33 36.44
C ASN A 486 -52.78 32.49 37.22
N ASP A 487 -52.76 32.65 38.55
CA ASP A 487 -53.99 32.83 39.33
C ASP A 487 -54.75 34.08 38.88
N SER A 488 -54.04 35.06 38.33
CA SER A 488 -54.58 36.31 37.79
C SER A 488 -55.08 36.22 36.33
N LEU A 489 -55.01 35.05 35.68
CA LEU A 489 -55.35 34.84 34.27
C LEU A 489 -56.44 33.77 34.09
N ASN A 490 -57.28 33.96 33.07
CA ASN A 490 -58.23 32.96 32.57
C ASN A 490 -57.65 32.18 31.39
N SER A 491 -57.01 32.86 30.44
CA SER A 491 -56.37 32.25 29.26
C SER A 491 -55.35 33.17 28.61
N ILE A 492 -54.46 32.58 27.81
CA ILE A 492 -53.52 33.28 26.92
C ILE A 492 -53.73 32.75 25.51
N THR A 493 -54.23 33.60 24.64
CA THR A 493 -54.51 33.25 23.24
C THR A 493 -53.66 34.09 22.31
N ALA A 494 -53.51 33.64 21.07
CA ALA A 494 -52.79 34.39 20.05
C ALA A 494 -53.61 34.39 18.77
N ASN A 495 -53.70 35.58 18.17
CA ASN A 495 -54.39 35.78 16.91
C ASN A 495 -53.42 35.65 15.74
N ASN A 496 -53.96 35.38 14.56
CA ASN A 496 -53.18 35.44 13.33
C ASN A 496 -52.73 36.88 13.10
N GLY A 497 -51.45 37.05 12.84
CA GLY A 497 -50.88 38.29 12.33
C GLY A 497 -50.33 38.10 10.92
N THR A 498 -49.52 39.04 10.46
CA THR A 498 -49.02 39.11 9.09
C THR A 498 -47.51 38.95 9.03
N LYS A 499 -47.03 38.34 7.95
CA LYS A 499 -45.60 38.20 7.67
C LYS A 499 -45.31 38.64 6.24
N TYR A 500 -44.27 39.45 6.06
CA TYR A 500 -43.78 39.90 4.77
C TYR A 500 -42.28 39.67 4.69
N ASP A 501 -41.83 39.06 3.60
CA ASP A 501 -40.43 38.75 3.34
C ASP A 501 -39.99 39.44 2.04
N ILE A 502 -38.82 40.09 2.07
CA ILE A 502 -38.16 40.58 0.86
C ILE A 502 -36.66 40.26 0.96
N GLY A 503 -36.04 39.81 -0.12
CA GLY A 503 -34.64 39.44 -0.05
C GLY A 503 -34.01 38.98 -1.33
N LEU A 504 -32.79 38.46 -1.19
CA LEU A 504 -31.96 37.94 -2.27
C LEU A 504 -31.66 36.47 -2.01
N PHE A 505 -31.46 35.72 -3.08
CA PHE A 505 -31.07 34.32 -3.00
C PHE A 505 -30.05 33.96 -4.06
N CYS A 506 -29.33 32.88 -3.78
CA CYS A 506 -28.43 32.21 -4.70
C CYS A 506 -28.90 30.76 -4.83
N GLN A 507 -29.19 30.30 -6.05
CA GLN A 507 -29.52 28.91 -6.32
C GLN A 507 -28.34 28.22 -6.99
N ILE A 508 -27.84 27.18 -6.33
CA ILE A 508 -26.77 26.31 -6.79
C ILE A 508 -27.42 25.00 -7.20
N ASN A 509 -27.55 24.76 -8.51
CA ASN A 509 -28.06 23.49 -9.02
C ASN A 509 -26.95 22.43 -8.85
N ILE A 510 -27.20 21.44 -7.98
CA ILE A 510 -26.29 20.32 -7.68
C ILE A 510 -26.44 19.24 -8.75
N SER A 511 -27.68 19.01 -9.20
CA SER A 511 -28.05 18.18 -10.34
C SER A 511 -29.22 18.83 -11.10
N LYS A 512 -29.77 18.15 -12.12
CA LYS A 512 -30.98 18.60 -12.82
C LYS A 512 -32.22 18.65 -11.91
N THR A 513 -32.26 17.80 -10.89
CA THR A 513 -33.41 17.64 -9.98
C THR A 513 -33.15 18.13 -8.56
N VAL A 514 -31.89 18.41 -8.18
CA VAL A 514 -31.55 18.88 -6.83
C VAL A 514 -30.82 20.21 -6.88
N ALA A 515 -31.26 21.18 -6.10
CA ALA A 515 -30.61 22.47 -5.94
C ALA A 515 -30.54 22.89 -4.47
N TRP A 516 -29.55 23.71 -4.12
CA TRP A 516 -29.48 24.39 -2.83
C TRP A 516 -29.74 25.88 -3.05
N ARG A 517 -30.64 26.48 -2.27
CA ARG A 517 -31.08 27.87 -2.45
C ARG A 517 -30.90 28.72 -1.18
N PRO A 518 -29.65 29.00 -0.75
CA PRO A 518 -29.41 29.97 0.33
C PRO A 518 -30.04 31.32 0.01
N SER A 519 -30.77 31.88 0.98
CA SER A 519 -31.51 33.13 0.86
C SER A 519 -31.30 34.01 2.08
N ILE A 520 -31.14 35.32 1.88
CA ILE A 520 -31.10 36.34 2.93
C ILE A 520 -32.37 37.19 2.78
N LEU A 521 -33.22 37.18 3.80
CA LEU A 521 -34.53 37.83 3.79
C LEU A 521 -34.58 38.87 4.91
N LEU A 522 -35.07 40.06 4.57
CA LEU A 522 -35.60 41.02 5.53
C LEU A 522 -37.07 40.68 5.76
N THR A 523 -37.41 40.36 7.00
CA THR A 523 -38.75 39.90 7.39
C THR A 523 -39.41 40.91 8.31
N PHE A 524 -40.64 41.28 7.98
CA PHE A 524 -41.52 42.09 8.81
C PHE A 524 -42.66 41.21 9.29
N GLU A 525 -42.83 41.10 10.60
CA GLU A 525 -43.82 40.22 11.20
C GLU A 525 -44.63 41.00 12.23
N ASN A 526 -45.95 40.89 12.16
CA ASN A 526 -46.88 41.37 13.16
C ASN A 526 -47.57 40.15 13.77
N GLY A 527 -47.80 40.16 15.08
CA GLY A 527 -48.59 39.16 15.77
C GLY A 527 -49.00 39.65 17.14
N ASP A 528 -50.09 39.13 17.67
CA ASP A 528 -50.66 39.60 18.92
C ASP A 528 -50.83 38.43 19.90
N VAL A 529 -50.48 38.66 21.18
CA VAL A 529 -50.76 37.74 22.29
C VAL A 529 -51.76 38.42 23.22
N VAL A 530 -52.88 37.75 23.48
CA VAL A 530 -54.00 38.26 24.28
C VAL A 530 -54.03 37.55 25.62
N TYR A 531 -53.91 38.33 26.69
CA TYR A 531 -54.02 37.88 28.08
C TYR A 531 -55.43 38.20 28.59
N ASP A 532 -56.23 37.18 28.90
CA ASP A 532 -57.51 37.34 29.56
C ASP A 532 -57.29 37.36 31.08
N ARG A 533 -57.46 38.54 31.70
CA ARG A 533 -57.07 38.80 33.09
C ARG A 533 -58.29 38.86 33.99
N LYS A 534 -58.18 38.21 35.16
CA LYS A 534 -59.20 38.29 36.22
C LYS A 534 -59.19 39.68 36.86
N SER A 535 -60.35 40.18 37.23
CA SER A 535 -60.48 41.44 37.96
C SER A 535 -60.00 41.27 39.42
N THR A 536 -59.19 42.21 39.91
CA THR A 536 -58.70 42.22 41.30
C THR A 536 -59.76 42.65 42.31
N THR A 537 -60.89 43.21 41.87
CA THR A 537 -61.97 43.76 42.71
C THR A 537 -63.32 43.03 42.52
N GLY A 538 -63.32 41.83 41.93
CA GLY A 538 -64.54 41.03 41.72
C GLY A 538 -65.41 41.43 40.52
N GLY A 539 -64.89 42.23 39.58
CA GLY A 539 -65.57 42.61 38.33
C GLY A 539 -65.35 41.62 37.16
N PRO A 540 -65.93 41.89 35.97
CA PRO A 540 -65.73 41.05 34.78
C PRO A 540 -64.25 41.01 34.34
N SER A 541 -63.83 39.93 33.69
CA SER A 541 -62.46 39.81 33.17
C SER A 541 -62.23 40.83 32.04
N PHE A 542 -60.97 41.25 31.86
CA PHE A 542 -60.59 42.16 30.78
C PHE A 542 -59.47 41.55 29.94
N LYS A 543 -59.52 41.81 28.62
CA LYS A 543 -58.54 41.30 27.66
C LYS A 543 -57.46 42.36 27.43
N GLU A 544 -56.23 42.00 27.72
CA GLU A 544 -55.04 42.81 27.44
C GLU A 544 -54.29 42.24 26.23
N THR A 545 -54.24 42.99 25.13
CA THR A 545 -53.57 42.57 23.89
C THR A 545 -52.18 43.17 23.80
N ILE A 546 -51.16 42.33 23.69
CA ILE A 546 -49.78 42.73 23.41
C ILE A 546 -49.54 42.58 21.90
N LYS A 547 -49.43 43.72 21.21
CA LYS A 547 -49.09 43.74 19.78
C LYS A 547 -47.58 43.68 19.59
N ILE A 548 -47.11 42.63 18.94
CA ILE A 548 -45.69 42.37 18.72
C ILE A 548 -45.39 42.59 17.24
N GLN A 549 -44.56 43.60 16.97
CA GLN A 549 -44.10 43.93 15.64
C GLN A 549 -42.59 43.76 15.61
N THR A 550 -42.10 42.93 14.70
CA THR A 550 -40.68 42.62 14.59
C THR A 550 -40.15 42.83 13.19
N THR A 551 -38.91 43.30 13.14
CA THR A 551 -38.08 43.29 11.93
C THR A 551 -36.89 42.38 12.19
N SER A 552 -36.67 41.40 11.32
CA SER A 552 -35.62 40.40 11.47
C SER A 552 -34.89 40.14 10.15
N ILE A 553 -33.62 39.73 10.24
CA ILE A 553 -32.89 39.15 9.11
C ILE A 553 -32.96 37.64 9.23
N ASN A 554 -33.43 36.98 8.17
CA ASN A 554 -33.54 35.54 8.08
C ASN A 554 -32.56 34.98 7.05
N LEU A 555 -31.70 34.06 7.48
CA LEU A 555 -30.83 33.26 6.62
C LEU A 555 -31.47 31.88 6.42
N ALA A 556 -32.10 31.67 5.27
CA ALA A 556 -32.76 30.42 4.91
C ALA A 556 -31.84 29.55 4.06
N LEU A 557 -31.73 28.25 4.38
CA LEU A 557 -30.84 27.30 3.68
C LEU A 557 -31.60 26.10 3.08
N PRO A 558 -32.66 26.29 2.27
CA PRO A 558 -33.44 25.19 1.71
C PRO A 558 -32.70 24.37 0.65
N LEU A 559 -32.88 23.06 0.71
CA LEU A 559 -32.69 22.15 -0.41
C LEU A 559 -33.98 22.06 -1.22
N ILE A 560 -33.84 22.11 -2.54
CA ILE A 560 -34.92 22.08 -3.52
C ILE A 560 -34.83 20.76 -4.29
N PHE A 561 -35.93 20.01 -4.30
CA PHE A 561 -36.10 18.76 -5.05
C PHE A 561 -37.14 18.97 -6.15
N LYS A 562 -36.69 19.11 -7.39
CA LYS A 562 -37.56 19.25 -8.56
C LYS A 562 -38.10 17.89 -8.98
N LEU A 563 -39.39 17.85 -9.26
CA LEU A 563 -40.14 16.67 -9.67
C LEU A 563 -40.21 16.51 -11.21
N SER A 564 -39.64 17.47 -11.96
CA SER A 564 -39.55 17.41 -13.42
C SER A 564 -38.35 18.19 -13.96
N GLU A 565 -37.87 17.81 -15.15
CA GLU A 565 -36.82 18.52 -15.90
C GLU A 565 -37.39 19.44 -17.00
N LYS A 566 -38.72 19.54 -17.12
CA LYS A 566 -39.39 20.37 -18.13
C LYS A 566 -39.31 21.86 -17.78
N ASN A 567 -39.68 22.73 -18.72
CA ASN A 567 -39.74 24.19 -18.50
C ASN A 567 -40.71 24.61 -17.38
N ILE A 568 -41.66 23.74 -17.03
CA ILE A 568 -42.51 23.86 -15.84
C ILE A 568 -42.16 22.69 -14.94
N ALA A 569 -41.54 22.98 -13.79
CA ALA A 569 -40.99 21.97 -12.90
C ALA A 569 -41.47 22.18 -11.46
N PRO A 570 -42.48 21.42 -11.00
CA PRO A 570 -42.87 21.40 -9.59
C PRO A 570 -41.68 21.01 -8.71
N PHE A 571 -41.58 21.55 -7.50
CA PHE A 571 -40.52 21.23 -6.56
C PHE A 571 -41.01 21.23 -5.11
N LEU A 572 -40.29 20.48 -4.28
CA LEU A 572 -40.37 20.54 -2.82
C LEU A 572 -39.15 21.28 -2.28
N SER A 573 -39.32 22.08 -1.23
CA SER A 573 -38.25 22.77 -0.53
C SER A 573 -38.23 22.39 0.95
N PHE A 574 -37.06 22.12 1.50
CA PHE A 574 -36.90 21.82 2.93
C PHE A 574 -35.59 22.40 3.44
N GLY A 575 -35.60 23.03 4.61
CA GLY A 575 -34.36 23.43 5.25
C GLY A 575 -34.52 24.30 6.48
N PRO A 576 -33.42 24.54 7.19
CA PRO A 576 -33.44 25.42 8.34
C PRO A 576 -33.43 26.89 7.92
N THR A 577 -34.02 27.73 8.77
CA THR A 577 -33.92 29.18 8.70
C THR A 577 -33.43 29.72 10.03
N ILE A 578 -32.38 30.52 9.99
CA ILE A 578 -31.82 31.22 11.14
C ILE A 578 -32.37 32.65 11.14
N SER A 579 -33.01 33.06 12.22
CA SER A 579 -33.61 34.38 12.37
C SER A 579 -32.85 35.21 13.41
N TYR A 580 -32.44 36.42 13.00
CA TYR A 580 -31.87 37.43 13.88
C TYR A 580 -32.82 38.61 14.02
N LEU A 581 -33.31 38.87 15.23
CA LEU A 581 -34.22 39.96 15.54
C LEU A 581 -33.45 41.29 15.59
N MET A 582 -33.75 42.19 14.65
CA MET A 582 -33.16 43.54 14.62
C MET A 582 -33.91 44.54 15.49
N LYS A 583 -35.24 44.49 15.45
CA LYS A 583 -36.09 45.46 16.12
C LYS A 583 -37.41 44.82 16.54
N GLN A 584 -37.84 45.13 17.76
CA GLN A 584 -39.17 44.87 18.28
C GLN A 584 -39.79 46.21 18.72
N ASN A 585 -41.10 46.39 18.58
CA ASN A 585 -41.77 47.61 19.05
C ASN A 585 -41.70 47.76 20.58
N ALA A 586 -41.42 48.99 21.06
CA ALA A 586 -41.15 49.27 22.47
C ALA A 586 -42.28 48.87 23.44
N ALA A 587 -43.53 48.97 22.99
CA ALA A 587 -44.71 48.59 23.76
C ALA A 587 -44.75 47.08 24.08
N SER A 588 -44.19 46.23 23.20
CA SER A 588 -44.14 44.79 23.44
C SER A 588 -42.82 44.34 24.02
N SER A 589 -41.68 44.96 23.68
CA SER A 589 -40.37 44.53 24.20
C SER A 589 -40.25 44.68 25.72
N SER A 590 -40.93 45.66 26.33
CA SER A 590 -40.99 45.84 27.78
C SER A 590 -41.86 44.80 28.51
N LYS A 591 -42.86 44.25 27.81
CA LYS A 591 -43.81 43.28 28.38
C LYS A 591 -43.43 41.83 28.04
N LEU A 592 -43.22 41.53 26.77
CA LEU A 592 -42.87 40.23 26.23
C LEU A 592 -41.66 40.36 25.28
N PRO A 593 -40.44 40.53 25.83
CA PRO A 593 -39.24 40.58 25.02
C PRO A 593 -38.99 39.25 24.31
N LEU A 594 -38.45 39.35 23.11
CA LEU A 594 -38.13 38.20 22.27
C LEU A 594 -36.62 38.00 22.21
N LYS A 595 -36.18 36.75 22.08
CA LYS A 595 -34.77 36.41 21.91
C LYS A 595 -34.22 37.04 20.62
N SER A 596 -32.96 37.46 20.67
CA SER A 596 -32.27 37.99 19.49
C SER A 596 -32.08 36.93 18.38
N PHE A 597 -32.09 35.64 18.73
CA PHE A 597 -31.85 34.53 17.82
C PHE A 597 -32.96 33.47 17.92
N ALA A 598 -33.43 32.97 16.78
CA ALA A 598 -34.33 31.83 16.71
C ALA A 598 -34.00 30.93 15.51
N MET A 599 -34.23 29.62 15.66
CA MET A 599 -34.07 28.64 14.59
C MET A 599 -35.42 28.06 14.18
N LEU A 600 -35.69 28.07 12.88
CA LEU A 600 -36.93 27.61 12.26
C LEU A 600 -36.65 26.47 11.29
N GLY A 601 -37.64 25.62 11.08
CA GLY A 601 -37.70 24.65 9.99
C GLY A 601 -38.72 25.07 8.97
N ASP A 602 -38.32 25.07 7.71
CA ASP A 602 -39.16 25.40 6.57
C ASP A 602 -39.43 24.15 5.73
N ALA A 603 -40.69 24.04 5.29
CA ALA A 603 -41.14 23.09 4.29
C ALA A 603 -41.99 23.84 3.25
N GLY A 604 -41.71 23.67 1.97
CA GLY A 604 -42.43 24.37 0.91
C GLY A 604 -42.68 23.52 -0.33
N LEU A 605 -43.67 23.98 -1.09
CA LEU A 605 -44.10 23.42 -2.36
C LEU A 605 -44.17 24.57 -3.37
N GLY A 606 -43.50 24.43 -4.50
CA GLY A 606 -43.51 25.44 -5.55
C GLY A 606 -43.39 24.87 -6.94
N VAL A 607 -43.30 25.75 -7.93
CA VAL A 607 -43.09 25.38 -9.33
C VAL A 607 -42.12 26.35 -9.98
N ASP A 608 -41.08 25.84 -10.65
CA ASP A 608 -40.23 26.64 -11.51
C ASP A 608 -40.91 26.81 -12.88
N ILE A 609 -41.09 28.05 -13.34
CA ILE A 609 -41.70 28.39 -14.63
C ILE A 609 -40.67 29.18 -15.44
N GLY A 610 -40.13 28.58 -16.50
CA GLY A 610 -39.18 29.23 -17.41
C GLY A 610 -39.86 30.16 -18.42
N LEU A 611 -39.60 31.47 -18.35
CA LEU A 611 -40.14 32.47 -19.28
C LEU A 611 -39.19 32.65 -20.47
N GLN A 612 -39.40 31.84 -21.53
CA GLN A 612 -38.46 31.69 -22.66
C GLN A 612 -38.08 33.01 -23.37
N LYS A 613 -39.01 33.96 -23.52
CA LYS A 613 -38.74 35.25 -24.20
C LYS A 613 -38.02 36.29 -23.33
N ALA A 614 -38.07 36.13 -22.01
CA ALA A 614 -37.54 37.13 -21.07
C ALA A 614 -36.24 36.69 -20.39
N GLY A 615 -35.83 35.41 -20.51
CA GLY A 615 -34.58 34.92 -19.91
C GLY A 615 -34.64 34.74 -18.38
N PHE A 616 -35.83 34.74 -17.79
CA PHE A 616 -36.04 34.59 -16.34
C PHE A 616 -36.76 33.27 -16.00
N ILE A 617 -36.57 32.81 -14.77
CA ILE A 617 -37.34 31.75 -14.13
C ILE A 617 -38.13 32.40 -12.99
N LEU A 618 -39.45 32.23 -13.03
CA LEU A 618 -40.38 32.61 -11.98
C LEU A 618 -40.71 31.37 -11.15
N SER A 619 -40.62 31.47 -9.82
CA SER A 619 -40.92 30.37 -8.92
C SER A 619 -41.88 30.79 -7.82
N PRO A 620 -43.21 30.66 -8.00
CA PRO A 620 -44.14 30.74 -6.88
C PRO A 620 -43.95 29.54 -5.93
N GLU A 621 -43.97 29.79 -4.63
CA GLU A 621 -43.76 28.80 -3.57
C GLU A 621 -44.68 29.09 -2.37
N PHE A 622 -45.43 28.08 -1.92
CA PHE A 622 -46.07 28.09 -0.62
C PHE A 622 -45.12 27.48 0.40
N LYS A 623 -44.88 28.18 1.50
CA LYS A 623 -43.94 27.78 2.55
C LYS A 623 -44.61 27.78 3.92
N PHE A 624 -44.45 26.68 4.65
CA PHE A 624 -44.73 26.58 6.07
C PHE A 624 -43.43 26.68 6.86
N SER A 625 -43.41 27.54 7.87
CA SER A 625 -42.27 27.72 8.78
C SER A 625 -42.72 27.44 10.21
N SER A 626 -41.93 26.70 10.98
CA SER A 626 -42.16 26.51 12.42
C SER A 626 -40.88 26.67 13.22
N THR A 627 -40.95 27.34 14.37
CA THR A 627 -39.79 27.53 15.24
C THR A 627 -39.49 26.29 16.07
N PHE A 628 -38.23 25.87 16.12
CA PHE A 628 -37.76 24.78 16.98
C PHE A 628 -37.41 25.28 18.39
N THR A 629 -36.87 26.49 18.48
CA THR A 629 -36.46 27.14 19.72
C THR A 629 -37.58 27.99 20.32
N ASP A 630 -37.54 28.18 21.65
CA ASP A 630 -38.38 29.19 22.30
C ASP A 630 -37.95 30.60 21.88
N THR A 631 -38.91 31.45 21.51
CA THR A 631 -38.67 32.82 21.04
C THR A 631 -38.82 33.88 22.13
N LYS A 632 -39.35 33.54 23.32
CA LYS A 632 -39.44 34.52 24.41
C LYS A 632 -38.11 34.66 25.16
N GLU A 633 -37.78 35.88 25.55
CA GLU A 633 -36.70 36.17 26.51
C GLU A 633 -37.31 36.26 27.91
N ASN A 634 -36.63 35.74 28.93
CA ASN A 634 -37.14 35.81 30.31
C ASN A 634 -36.85 37.20 30.90
N ALA A 635 -37.90 37.93 31.28
CA ALA A 635 -37.78 39.27 31.86
C ALA A 635 -38.35 39.38 33.27
N ASN A 636 -38.67 38.24 33.90
CA ASN A 636 -39.23 38.13 35.24
C ASN A 636 -40.39 39.12 35.50
N ASN A 637 -41.36 39.13 34.59
CA ASN A 637 -42.57 39.93 34.69
C ASN A 637 -43.80 39.03 34.51
N LEU A 638 -44.99 39.59 34.76
CA LEU A 638 -46.27 38.86 34.64
C LEU A 638 -46.35 38.07 33.32
N TYR A 639 -46.07 38.71 32.19
CA TYR A 639 -46.28 38.14 30.87
C TYR A 639 -45.29 37.00 30.54
N THR A 640 -44.00 37.20 30.86
CA THR A 640 -42.95 36.20 30.57
C THR A 640 -43.00 35.00 31.52
N ASN A 641 -43.43 35.20 32.77
CA ASN A 641 -43.51 34.15 33.79
C ASN A 641 -44.73 33.23 33.61
N THR A 642 -45.81 33.74 33.02
CA THR A 642 -47.02 32.93 32.70
C THR A 642 -46.84 32.03 31.47
N LEU A 643 -45.75 32.21 30.72
CA LEU A 643 -45.43 31.41 29.54
C LEU A 643 -44.25 30.49 29.80
N SER A 644 -44.38 29.19 29.50
CA SER A 644 -43.27 28.24 29.48
C SER A 644 -42.49 28.33 28.17
N SER A 645 -43.18 28.57 27.06
CA SER A 645 -42.55 28.86 25.76
C SER A 645 -43.47 29.69 24.87
N LEU A 646 -42.87 30.35 23.88
CA LEU A 646 -43.56 31.06 22.80
C LEU A 646 -42.92 30.62 21.48
N LYS A 647 -43.61 29.76 20.74
CA LYS A 647 -43.18 29.31 19.40
C LYS A 647 -43.89 30.11 18.32
N ARG A 648 -43.35 30.11 17.10
CA ARG A 648 -43.99 30.75 15.94
C ARG A 648 -44.20 29.76 14.81
N GLN A 649 -45.32 29.92 14.13
CA GLN A 649 -45.68 29.22 12.90
C GLN A 649 -46.14 30.22 11.86
N ALA A 650 -45.71 30.06 10.61
CA ALA A 650 -46.13 30.94 9.53
C ALA A 650 -46.42 30.15 8.25
N PHE A 651 -47.38 30.67 7.48
CA PHE A 651 -47.66 30.24 6.11
C PHE A 651 -47.44 31.44 5.19
N VAL A 652 -46.49 31.33 4.27
CA VAL A 652 -46.08 32.40 3.36
C VAL A 652 -46.20 31.94 1.92
N PHE A 653 -46.75 32.79 1.07
CA PHE A 653 -46.63 32.64 -0.37
C PHE A 653 -45.50 33.56 -0.86
N SER A 654 -44.48 32.98 -1.48
CA SER A 654 -43.29 33.67 -1.98
C SER A 654 -43.19 33.55 -3.48
N ILE A 655 -42.74 34.61 -4.12
CA ILE A 655 -42.39 34.65 -5.55
C ILE A 655 -40.90 34.87 -5.64
N TYR A 656 -40.18 33.92 -6.25
CA TYR A 656 -38.76 34.03 -6.55
C TYR A 656 -38.59 34.34 -8.04
N LEU A 657 -37.69 35.26 -8.37
CA LEU A 657 -37.34 35.59 -9.73
C LEU A 657 -35.83 35.53 -9.90
N ARG A 658 -35.35 34.73 -10.87
CA ARG A 658 -33.92 34.58 -11.18
C ARG A 658 -33.65 34.52 -12.67
N GLN A 659 -32.43 34.85 -13.07
CA GLN A 659 -31.99 34.70 -14.45
C GLN A 659 -31.77 33.20 -14.80
N ARG A 660 -32.16 32.81 -16.01
CA ARG A 660 -32.17 31.41 -16.48
C ARG A 660 -30.77 30.80 -16.68
#